data_AF-M4D103-F1
#
_entry.id   AF-M4D103-F1
#
_cell.length_a   1.000
_cell.length_b   1.000
_cell.length_c   1.000
_cell.angle_alpha   90.00
_cell.angle_beta   90.00
_cell.angle_gamma   90.00
#
_symmetry.space_group_name_H-M   'P 1'
#
loop_
_entity.id
_entity.type
_entity.pdbx_description
1 polymer ?
#
loop_
_entity_poly.entity_id
_entity_poly.type
_entity_poly.pdbx_seq_one_letter_code
_entity_poly.pdbx_strand_id
1 'polypeptide(L)'
;MSRRNHDRRYIRRDGVTAPVVNPVNDHPQSEHQQEDTTSTDRFSAASPSTSTSQPSQNLDHPTKPRRIRRRRGGSKSAPPYLEKSEVNSTEPDAADCLADELSTLALKHNSNPVNNDNSSVYSEDKQSPEIERKEDIMLTILNDLRSNVTEPELTDEQLRLNDQLQEDELLALGYIYGGNMFILERHKDMRYFQIHVNVEATSEHTISAKLCLQADSSKESDDFLYTFQAQHLPPIVLTCLLPNAYPSHLPPYYLISVQWMNPDKISSLCSILDSIWTEQPGQEVLYQWTDWLQNSSVSHLGFDNEIVLGPYGVTSSRDKRAVSGSRSPDVDIPYIRSYDDEKRRESFLESLHECCICFSESAGFDFVKLPCEHFFCVKCMKTYTDIHVSEGTVNKLQCPDSKCGEIVPPGVLKRLLGDEAYQRWETLMLQKTLESMTDVAYCPRCETPCIEDEDQFALCFKCYYSFCTLCNEKRHVGGTCMSPELRLQILEERQSSSCLGEEQRRKEREMINEIISVSVIKQSAKQCPSCKMAISRTGGCNKMVCNNCGQFFCYRCNKAITGYEHFREGTCELFPQDAIQEWNEMNERQVFQIQAQLFAPHGQFPQRGQICPNCRQFNLKAGNNNHLFCWACQAHFCYLCKKVVKRCAQHYGPKGCKQHTDG
;
A
#
# COMPACT_ATOMS: atom_id res chain seq x y z
N MET A 1 54.40 48.81 -2.96
CA MET A 1 54.78 47.47 -3.47
C MET A 1 53.48 46.68 -3.62
N SER A 2 52.98 46.17 -4.73
CA SER A 2 53.27 46.28 -6.18
C SER A 2 52.03 45.75 -6.93
N ARG A 3 51.48 46.57 -7.87
CA ARG A 3 50.97 46.25 -9.25
C ARG A 3 49.93 45.10 -9.43
N ARG A 4 48.90 45.10 -10.28
CA ARG A 4 48.31 45.89 -11.42
C ARG A 4 46.93 45.22 -11.71
N ASN A 5 45.81 45.93 -11.87
CA ASN A 5 45.17 46.47 -13.11
C ASN A 5 44.84 45.50 -14.27
N HIS A 6 43.54 45.43 -14.63
CA HIS A 6 42.89 45.72 -15.96
C HIS A 6 41.69 44.78 -16.25
N ASP A 7 40.47 45.25 -16.50
CA ASP A 7 39.88 45.96 -17.67
C ASP A 7 39.72 45.13 -18.96
N ARG A 8 38.48 45.01 -19.48
CA ARG A 8 38.02 45.13 -20.91
C ARG A 8 36.65 44.45 -21.10
N ARG A 9 35.57 45.19 -21.43
CA ARG A 9 35.12 45.76 -22.73
C ARG A 9 34.47 44.75 -23.71
N TYR A 10 33.16 44.92 -23.90
CA TYR A 10 32.37 45.14 -25.14
C TYR A 10 32.70 44.43 -26.47
N ILE A 11 31.62 44.03 -27.17
CA ILE A 11 31.29 43.99 -28.63
C ILE A 11 30.55 42.66 -28.94
N ARG A 12 29.21 42.57 -29.09
CA ARG A 12 28.27 42.99 -30.15
C ARG A 12 28.64 42.60 -31.60
N ARG A 13 27.82 41.73 -32.20
CA ARG A 13 27.26 41.79 -33.59
C ARG A 13 26.22 40.66 -33.69
N ASP A 14 24.92 40.97 -33.79
CA ASP A 14 24.18 41.37 -35.02
C ASP A 14 24.29 40.27 -36.10
N GLY A 15 23.23 39.70 -36.66
CA GLY A 15 21.81 40.01 -36.65
C GLY A 15 21.19 39.50 -37.97
N VAL A 16 19.85 39.59 -38.06
CA VAL A 16 19.00 39.60 -39.26
C VAL A 16 18.85 38.22 -39.97
N THR A 17 17.68 37.69 -40.34
CA THR A 17 16.46 38.27 -40.96
C THR A 17 15.25 37.31 -40.80
N ALA A 18 14.08 37.85 -40.45
CA ALA A 18 12.74 37.31 -40.79
C ALA A 18 12.44 37.58 -42.30
N PRO A 19 11.38 37.03 -42.95
CA PRO A 19 9.97 37.37 -42.68
C PRO A 19 8.93 36.21 -42.88
N VAL A 20 7.80 36.22 -42.14
CA VAL A 20 6.38 36.50 -42.58
C VAL A 20 5.82 35.43 -43.55
N VAL A 21 4.72 34.70 -43.28
CA VAL A 21 3.30 35.07 -43.49
C VAL A 21 2.39 33.92 -42.98
N ASN A 22 1.36 34.24 -42.18
CA ASN A 22 0.11 33.48 -42.08
C ASN A 22 -0.88 33.99 -43.14
N PRO A 23 -1.81 33.17 -43.64
CA PRO A 23 -3.19 33.48 -43.27
C PRO A 23 -4.10 32.26 -43.05
N VAL A 24 -5.09 32.54 -42.21
CA VAL A 24 -6.34 31.83 -41.98
C VAL A 24 -7.30 32.10 -43.16
N ASN A 25 -8.05 31.09 -43.64
CA ASN A 25 -9.53 31.02 -43.60
C ASN A 25 -10.16 30.16 -44.73
N ASP A 26 -11.31 29.58 -44.37
CA ASP A 26 -12.51 29.27 -45.17
C ASP A 26 -12.64 27.97 -46.00
N HIS A 27 -13.63 27.18 -45.54
CA HIS A 27 -14.45 26.23 -46.29
C HIS A 27 -15.17 26.88 -47.49
N PRO A 28 -15.55 26.12 -48.54
CA PRO A 28 -16.93 25.63 -48.59
C PRO A 28 -17.16 24.24 -49.21
N GLN A 29 -18.42 23.81 -49.00
CA GLN A 29 -19.17 22.61 -49.33
C GLN A 29 -19.20 22.18 -50.81
N SER A 30 -19.46 20.88 -51.07
CA SER A 30 -20.75 20.37 -51.61
C SER A 30 -20.64 18.92 -52.15
N GLU A 31 -21.43 17.99 -51.57
CA GLU A 31 -22.48 17.17 -52.24
C GLU A 31 -21.98 15.91 -52.99
N HIS A 32 -22.60 14.71 -52.94
CA HIS A 32 -23.96 14.30 -52.59
C HIS A 32 -24.07 12.75 -52.50
N GLN A 33 -25.08 12.27 -51.72
CA GLN A 33 -25.93 11.05 -51.87
C GLN A 33 -25.38 9.69 -51.33
N GLN A 34 -26.12 8.85 -50.58
CA GLN A 34 -27.58 8.70 -50.38
C GLN A 34 -27.94 7.84 -49.13
N GLU A 35 -29.04 8.22 -48.45
CA GLU A 35 -30.14 7.42 -47.82
C GLU A 35 -29.84 6.36 -46.73
N ASP A 36 -30.21 6.57 -45.46
CA ASP A 36 -31.55 6.50 -44.79
C ASP A 36 -31.92 5.11 -44.25
N THR A 37 -32.09 5.00 -42.92
CA THR A 37 -33.38 4.64 -42.26
C THR A 37 -33.22 4.37 -40.75
N THR A 38 -34.14 4.97 -40.01
CA THR A 38 -34.50 4.83 -38.60
C THR A 38 -35.13 3.47 -38.27
N SER A 39 -34.97 2.94 -37.04
CA SER A 39 -36.09 2.66 -36.10
C SER A 39 -35.69 1.84 -34.87
N THR A 40 -36.30 2.25 -33.76
CA THR A 40 -36.66 1.56 -32.51
C THR A 40 -37.02 0.06 -32.61
N ASP A 41 -36.65 -0.74 -31.59
CA ASP A 41 -37.56 -1.36 -30.60
C ASP A 41 -37.05 -2.66 -29.94
N ARG A 42 -37.29 -2.70 -28.62
CA ARG A 42 -37.59 -3.80 -27.68
C ARG A 42 -37.66 -5.24 -28.22
N PHE A 43 -37.18 -6.21 -27.43
CA PHE A 43 -37.96 -7.40 -27.05
C PHE A 43 -37.49 -8.01 -25.70
N SER A 44 -38.46 -8.25 -24.82
CA SER A 44 -38.38 -9.08 -23.61
C SER A 44 -39.15 -10.40 -23.83
N ALA A 45 -39.08 -11.29 -22.83
CA ALA A 45 -39.86 -12.52 -22.57
C ALA A 45 -39.24 -13.83 -23.11
N ALA A 46 -39.21 -14.97 -22.41
CA ALA A 46 -39.68 -15.38 -21.09
C ALA A 46 -39.01 -16.71 -20.66
N SER A 47 -39.01 -16.95 -19.34
CA SER A 47 -38.63 -18.15 -18.57
C SER A 47 -39.58 -19.36 -18.83
N PRO A 48 -39.39 -20.58 -18.24
CA PRO A 48 -39.57 -20.80 -16.79
C PRO A 48 -38.67 -21.84 -16.10
N SER A 49 -38.79 -21.79 -14.77
CA SER A 49 -38.17 -22.45 -13.63
C SER A 49 -38.67 -23.86 -13.28
N THR A 50 -38.06 -24.41 -12.22
CA THR A 50 -38.41 -25.54 -11.31
C THR A 50 -37.70 -26.88 -11.63
N SER A 51 -37.02 -27.55 -10.68
CA SER A 51 -37.49 -27.91 -9.34
C SER A 51 -36.40 -28.02 -8.26
N THR A 52 -36.85 -27.76 -7.03
CA THR A 52 -36.19 -27.88 -5.72
C THR A 52 -36.42 -29.29 -5.13
N SER A 53 -35.49 -29.77 -4.29
CA SER A 53 -35.70 -30.40 -2.96
C SER A 53 -34.86 -31.68 -2.65
N GLN A 54 -34.14 -31.57 -1.52
CA GLN A 54 -33.41 -32.52 -0.63
C GLN A 54 -34.16 -33.85 -0.28
N PRO A 55 -33.59 -34.89 0.42
CA PRO A 55 -32.80 -34.75 1.68
C PRO A 55 -31.77 -35.85 2.15
N SER A 56 -30.88 -35.39 3.05
CA SER A 56 -30.39 -36.01 4.31
C SER A 56 -29.42 -37.22 4.39
N GLN A 57 -28.63 -37.15 5.49
CA GLN A 57 -28.01 -38.20 6.34
C GLN A 57 -26.50 -38.47 6.10
N ASN A 58 -25.63 -37.90 6.95
CA ASN A 58 -25.13 -38.40 8.26
C ASN A 58 -24.03 -39.48 8.12
N LEU A 59 -22.84 -39.19 8.66
CA LEU A 59 -22.11 -39.99 9.68
C LEU A 59 -20.57 -39.78 9.60
N ASP A 60 -20.06 -39.17 10.66
CA ASP A 60 -18.95 -39.64 11.50
C ASP A 60 -17.49 -39.70 11.00
N HIS A 61 -16.72 -38.76 11.56
CA HIS A 61 -15.38 -38.97 12.12
C HIS A 61 -15.31 -40.25 12.99
N PRO A 62 -14.16 -40.95 13.11
CA PRO A 62 -13.18 -40.49 14.12
C PRO A 62 -11.70 -40.90 13.95
N THR A 63 -10.85 -40.03 14.53
CA THR A 63 -9.66 -40.30 15.38
C THR A 63 -8.46 -41.15 14.92
N LYS A 64 -7.27 -40.54 15.14
CA LYS A 64 -5.95 -41.18 15.35
C LYS A 64 -5.99 -42.25 16.45
N PRO A 65 -5.03 -43.20 16.49
CA PRO A 65 -4.00 -43.10 17.56
C PRO A 65 -2.56 -43.62 17.25
N ARG A 66 -1.62 -42.94 17.90
CA ARG A 66 -0.37 -43.33 18.62
C ARG A 66 0.48 -44.60 18.29
N ARG A 67 1.79 -44.32 18.15
CA ARG A 67 3.03 -44.84 18.80
C ARG A 67 3.31 -46.37 18.88
N ILE A 68 4.57 -46.78 18.56
CA ILE A 68 5.63 -47.32 19.48
C ILE A 68 6.79 -48.03 18.71
N ARG A 69 8.06 -47.60 18.97
CA ARG A 69 9.40 -48.29 19.17
C ARG A 69 9.83 -49.48 18.27
N ARG A 70 11.11 -49.79 17.95
CA ARG A 70 12.47 -49.50 18.48
C ARG A 70 13.57 -50.10 17.52
N ARG A 71 14.77 -49.46 17.48
CA ARG A 71 16.18 -49.99 17.31
C ARG A 71 16.55 -50.74 16.01
N ARG A 72 17.75 -50.71 15.41
CA ARG A 72 19.19 -50.33 15.63
C ARG A 72 19.71 -50.08 14.18
N GLY A 73 20.67 -49.23 13.80
CA GLY A 73 21.99 -48.85 14.31
C GLY A 73 22.88 -48.56 13.07
N GLY A 74 23.81 -47.59 13.13
CA GLY A 74 24.76 -47.33 12.04
C GLY A 74 25.21 -45.86 11.96
N SER A 75 26.48 -45.63 12.30
CA SER A 75 27.17 -44.39 12.68
C SER A 75 27.79 -43.55 11.55
N LYS A 76 28.13 -42.29 11.92
CA LYS A 76 29.22 -41.37 11.46
C LYS A 76 28.71 -40.10 10.75
N SER A 77 29.16 -38.86 10.99
CA SER A 77 29.90 -38.16 12.06
C SER A 77 29.97 -36.68 11.60
N ALA A 78 29.63 -35.72 12.46
CA ALA A 78 29.76 -34.27 12.23
C ALA A 78 30.80 -33.66 13.20
N PRO A 79 31.45 -32.52 12.89
CA PRO A 79 32.54 -31.94 13.67
C PRO A 79 32.08 -31.05 14.84
N PRO A 80 32.98 -30.69 15.78
CA PRO A 80 32.64 -30.35 17.16
C PRO A 80 32.50 -28.85 17.46
N TYR A 81 31.65 -28.54 18.44
CA TYR A 81 31.60 -27.28 19.19
C TYR A 81 32.42 -27.41 20.49
N LEU A 82 33.14 -26.35 20.84
CA LEU A 82 34.01 -26.20 22.01
C LEU A 82 33.23 -25.97 23.32
N GLU A 83 33.80 -26.50 24.40
CA GLU A 83 33.29 -26.54 25.78
C GLU A 83 33.40 -25.22 26.56
N LYS A 84 32.64 -25.23 27.66
CA LYS A 84 32.27 -24.21 28.63
C LYS A 84 33.40 -23.80 29.59
N SER A 85 33.18 -22.67 30.26
CA SER A 85 33.63 -22.44 31.64
C SER A 85 32.44 -22.07 32.53
N GLU A 86 32.28 -22.82 33.62
CA GLU A 86 31.28 -22.68 34.68
C GLU A 86 31.64 -21.59 35.69
N VAL A 87 30.65 -20.89 36.27
CA VAL A 87 30.60 -20.60 37.73
C VAL A 87 29.13 -20.49 38.19
N ASN A 88 28.83 -21.18 39.28
CA ASN A 88 27.59 -21.29 40.07
C ASN A 88 26.93 -19.95 40.47
N SER A 89 25.58 -19.91 40.62
CA SER A 89 24.90 -20.09 41.93
C SER A 89 23.39 -19.69 41.92
N THR A 90 22.57 -20.64 42.41
CA THR A 90 21.29 -20.50 43.19
C THR A 90 20.07 -19.73 42.64
N GLU A 91 18.96 -20.46 42.43
CA GLU A 91 17.57 -19.98 42.49
C GLU A 91 17.08 -19.84 43.96
N PRO A 92 15.92 -19.18 44.24
CA PRO A 92 14.62 -19.87 44.12
C PRO A 92 13.44 -19.03 43.54
N ASP A 93 12.51 -19.78 42.94
CA ASP A 93 11.06 -19.62 42.71
C ASP A 93 10.29 -18.35 43.15
N ALA A 94 9.50 -17.77 42.23
CA ALA A 94 8.06 -17.49 42.42
C ALA A 94 7.40 -16.95 41.13
N ALA A 95 6.11 -17.25 40.98
CA ALA A 95 5.29 -17.14 39.78
C ALA A 95 4.63 -15.77 39.53
N ASP A 96 4.12 -15.65 38.30
CA ASP A 96 2.93 -14.92 37.83
C ASP A 96 3.00 -13.45 37.34
N CYS A 97 2.30 -13.29 36.20
CA CYS A 97 1.60 -12.11 35.66
C CYS A 97 2.30 -11.08 34.75
N LEU A 98 1.85 -11.14 33.49
CA LEU A 98 1.33 -10.05 32.63
C LEU A 98 2.27 -8.95 32.07
N ALA A 99 2.22 -8.89 30.72
CA ALA A 99 2.04 -7.73 29.83
C ALA A 99 3.04 -6.55 29.84
N ASP A 100 3.49 -6.26 28.61
CA ASP A 100 3.93 -4.99 28.02
C ASP A 100 5.00 -4.15 28.74
N GLU A 101 6.19 -4.05 28.13
CA GLU A 101 6.60 -2.86 27.38
C GLU A 101 7.99 -3.04 26.74
N LEU A 102 8.12 -2.67 25.46
CA LEU A 102 9.40 -2.47 24.78
C LEU A 102 9.66 -0.98 24.56
N SER A 103 10.68 -0.50 25.27
CA SER A 103 11.82 0.28 24.77
C SER A 103 11.63 1.73 24.32
N THR A 104 12.03 2.63 25.22
CA THR A 104 12.76 3.87 24.91
C THR A 104 14.20 3.55 24.44
N LEU A 105 14.60 4.09 23.28
CA LEU A 105 16.01 4.38 22.97
C LEU A 105 16.09 5.80 22.40
N ALA A 106 16.61 6.73 23.22
CA ALA A 106 16.97 8.08 22.81
C ALA A 106 18.43 8.13 22.33
N LEU A 107 18.65 8.78 21.18
CA LEU A 107 19.96 9.24 20.72
C LEU A 107 20.30 10.60 21.34
N LYS A 108 21.54 10.71 21.82
CA LYS A 108 22.17 11.89 22.42
C LYS A 108 22.57 12.91 21.34
N HIS A 109 22.47 14.20 21.65
CA HIS A 109 23.46 15.19 21.23
C HIS A 109 23.65 16.31 22.26
N ASN A 110 24.92 16.65 22.49
CA ASN A 110 25.50 17.56 23.48
C ASN A 110 25.34 19.06 23.12
N SER A 111 25.09 19.91 24.13
CA SER A 111 25.89 21.12 24.43
C SER A 111 25.47 21.79 25.76
N ASN A 112 26.46 22.03 26.65
CA ASN A 112 26.39 22.62 28.01
C ASN A 112 26.36 24.19 27.98
N PRO A 113 26.39 24.92 29.13
CA PRO A 113 25.34 25.04 30.16
C PRO A 113 25.14 26.52 30.62
N VAL A 114 23.96 26.89 31.15
CA VAL A 114 23.89 27.94 32.19
C VAL A 114 22.85 27.53 33.23
N ASN A 115 23.31 27.46 34.48
CA ASN A 115 22.59 27.04 35.68
C ASN A 115 21.37 27.91 35.99
N ASN A 116 20.27 27.27 36.41
CA ASN A 116 19.67 27.61 37.70
C ASN A 116 18.78 26.47 38.21
N ASP A 117 19.05 26.05 39.44
CA ASP A 117 18.30 25.06 40.20
C ASP A 117 16.89 25.57 40.54
N ASN A 118 15.87 24.71 40.37
CA ASN A 118 15.06 24.25 41.49
C ASN A 118 14.01 23.21 41.06
N SER A 119 13.94 22.18 41.90
CA SER A 119 13.08 21.01 41.88
C SER A 119 11.57 21.29 41.92
N SER A 120 10.79 20.60 41.09
CA SER A 120 9.52 19.95 41.49
C SER A 120 8.91 19.12 40.35
N VAL A 121 8.76 17.81 40.60
CA VAL A 121 7.63 16.91 40.23
C VAL A 121 7.01 17.10 38.82
N TYR A 122 7.25 16.13 37.94
CA TYR A 122 6.45 15.93 36.73
C TYR A 122 5.14 15.22 37.08
N SER A 123 4.01 15.90 36.85
CA SER A 123 2.71 15.30 36.57
C SER A 123 2.43 15.50 35.07
N GLU A 124 2.00 14.42 34.43
CA GLU A 124 1.45 14.38 33.09
C GLU A 124 0.16 15.23 33.00
N ASP A 125 -0.32 15.46 31.77
CA ASP A 125 -1.50 16.22 31.34
C ASP A 125 -1.33 17.74 31.13
N LYS A 126 -1.13 18.10 29.85
CA LYS A 126 -1.49 19.43 29.31
C LYS A 126 -2.20 19.28 27.96
N GLN A 127 -3.46 18.86 28.04
CA GLN A 127 -4.51 19.11 27.05
C GLN A 127 -5.77 19.59 27.81
N SER A 128 -5.64 20.64 28.60
CA SER A 128 -6.69 21.09 29.53
C SER A 128 -6.98 22.61 29.52
N PRO A 129 -6.00 23.52 29.31
CA PRO A 129 -6.26 24.94 29.60
C PRO A 129 -6.98 25.71 28.48
N GLU A 130 -7.13 25.16 27.26
CA GLU A 130 -7.87 25.83 26.17
C GLU A 130 -9.36 25.43 26.11
N ILE A 131 -9.71 24.22 26.56
CA ILE A 131 -11.09 23.72 26.54
C ILE A 131 -11.88 24.35 27.70
N GLU A 132 -11.32 24.35 28.91
CA GLU A 132 -11.93 25.00 30.09
C GLU A 132 -12.20 26.50 29.85
N ARG A 133 -11.24 27.21 29.23
CA ARG A 133 -11.42 28.64 28.90
C ARG A 133 -12.54 28.89 27.89
N LYS A 134 -12.83 27.95 26.98
CA LYS A 134 -13.90 28.10 25.99
C LYS A 134 -15.27 27.83 26.61
N GLU A 135 -15.38 26.81 27.45
CA GLU A 135 -16.60 26.52 28.22
C GLU A 135 -16.98 27.70 29.13
N ASP A 136 -15.99 28.32 29.78
CA ASP A 136 -16.18 29.52 30.59
C ASP A 136 -16.75 30.71 29.80
N ILE A 137 -16.31 30.90 28.55
CA ILE A 137 -16.81 31.99 27.68
C ILE A 137 -18.24 31.68 27.23
N MET A 138 -18.54 30.45 26.82
CA MET A 138 -19.88 30.04 26.39
C MET A 138 -20.91 30.19 27.53
N LEU A 139 -20.56 29.73 28.73
CA LEU A 139 -21.39 29.92 29.93
C LEU A 139 -21.55 31.40 30.30
N THR A 140 -20.52 32.23 30.11
CA THR A 140 -20.63 33.68 30.32
C THR A 140 -21.67 34.30 29.39
N ILE A 141 -21.66 33.94 28.11
CA ILE A 141 -22.65 34.41 27.12
C ILE A 141 -24.05 33.94 27.48
N LEU A 142 -24.24 32.65 27.81
CA LEU A 142 -25.54 32.11 28.21
C LEU A 142 -26.08 32.75 29.49
N ASN A 143 -25.21 33.05 30.45
CA ASN A 143 -25.58 33.75 31.67
C ASN A 143 -26.00 35.21 31.41
N ASP A 144 -25.32 35.91 30.50
CA ASP A 144 -25.71 37.26 30.06
C ASP A 144 -27.08 37.24 29.37
N LEU A 145 -27.31 36.26 28.47
CA LEU A 145 -28.62 36.06 27.83
C LEU A 145 -29.74 35.84 28.86
N ARG A 146 -29.52 34.96 29.85
CA ARG A 146 -30.47 34.76 30.95
C ARG A 146 -30.73 36.05 31.73
N SER A 147 -29.69 36.79 32.10
CA SER A 147 -29.82 38.01 32.90
C SER A 147 -30.65 39.11 32.22
N ASN A 148 -30.81 39.04 30.90
CA ASN A 148 -31.65 39.97 30.13
C ASN A 148 -33.13 39.56 30.07
N VAL A 149 -33.50 38.39 30.60
CA VAL A 149 -34.86 37.84 30.59
C VAL A 149 -35.40 37.75 32.01
N THR A 150 -36.65 38.18 32.22
CA THR A 150 -37.34 38.01 33.50
C THR A 150 -38.03 36.65 33.51
N GLU A 151 -37.63 35.76 34.42
CA GLU A 151 -38.27 34.45 34.55
C GLU A 151 -39.69 34.58 35.15
N PRO A 152 -40.69 33.91 34.57
CA PRO A 152 -42.05 33.93 35.09
C PRO A 152 -42.16 33.15 36.41
N GLU A 153 -43.04 33.59 37.31
CA GLU A 153 -43.39 32.80 38.49
C GLU A 153 -44.25 31.60 38.07
N LEU A 154 -43.78 30.39 38.36
CA LEU A 154 -44.44 29.13 37.99
C LEU A 154 -44.93 28.38 39.23
N THR A 155 -46.01 27.62 39.07
CA THR A 155 -46.48 26.70 40.11
C THR A 155 -45.56 25.48 40.21
N ASP A 156 -45.49 24.85 41.39
CA ASP A 156 -44.72 23.62 41.60
C ASP A 156 -45.14 22.49 40.64
N GLU A 157 -46.42 22.45 40.26
CA GLU A 157 -46.92 21.49 39.28
C GLU A 157 -46.37 21.75 37.88
N GLN A 158 -46.35 23.02 37.45
CA GLN A 158 -45.78 23.40 36.15
C GLN A 158 -44.28 23.18 36.10
N LEU A 159 -43.56 23.45 37.20
CA LEU A 159 -42.12 23.17 37.31
C LEU A 159 -41.83 21.66 37.17
N ARG A 160 -42.61 20.80 37.82
CA ARG A 160 -42.47 19.34 37.68
C ARG A 160 -42.77 18.85 36.26
N LEU A 161 -43.81 19.39 35.63
CA LEU A 161 -44.15 19.05 34.24
C LEU A 161 -43.03 19.47 33.29
N ASN A 162 -42.55 20.71 33.39
CA ASN A 162 -41.43 21.21 32.59
C ASN A 162 -40.18 20.34 32.78
N ASP A 163 -39.85 19.97 34.03
CA ASP A 163 -38.68 19.15 34.33
C ASP A 163 -38.75 17.75 33.68
N GLN A 164 -39.94 17.13 33.69
CA GLN A 164 -40.17 15.85 33.02
C GLN A 164 -40.05 15.96 31.50
N LEU A 165 -40.69 16.97 30.89
CA LEU A 165 -40.63 17.16 29.43
C LEU A 165 -39.20 17.43 28.95
N GLN A 166 -38.41 18.18 29.73
CA GLN A 166 -36.99 18.38 29.44
C GLN A 166 -36.19 17.08 29.49
N GLU A 167 -36.44 16.23 30.48
CA GLU A 167 -35.76 14.94 30.58
C GLU A 167 -36.12 14.01 29.43
N ASP A 168 -37.40 13.93 29.09
CA ASP A 168 -37.92 13.11 28.00
C ASP A 168 -37.35 13.57 26.64
N GLU A 169 -37.31 14.88 26.38
CA GLU A 169 -36.74 15.45 25.16
C GLU A 169 -35.25 15.16 25.02
N LEU A 170 -34.47 15.37 26.09
CA LEU A 170 -33.03 15.12 26.06
C LEU A 170 -32.70 13.63 25.93
N LEU A 171 -33.50 12.76 26.53
CA LEU A 171 -33.37 11.32 26.37
C LEU A 171 -33.65 10.92 24.91
N ALA A 172 -34.71 11.45 24.29
CA ALA A 172 -35.01 11.23 22.89
C ALA A 172 -33.88 11.71 21.96
N LEU A 173 -33.36 12.92 22.19
CA LEU A 173 -32.23 13.46 21.44
C LEU A 173 -30.96 12.62 21.60
N GLY A 174 -30.71 12.11 22.82
CA GLY A 174 -29.59 11.22 23.09
C GLY A 174 -29.66 9.92 22.27
N TYR A 175 -30.86 9.39 22.04
CA TYR A 175 -31.05 8.23 21.16
C TYR A 175 -30.90 8.56 19.67
N ILE A 176 -31.35 9.74 19.24
CA ILE A 176 -31.31 10.15 17.82
C ILE A 176 -29.90 10.52 17.40
N TYR A 177 -29.20 11.34 18.19
CA TYR A 177 -27.91 11.91 17.84
C TYR A 177 -26.73 11.16 18.45
N GLY A 178 -26.96 10.28 19.43
CA GLY A 178 -25.97 9.40 20.01
C GLY A 178 -24.72 10.15 20.47
N GLY A 179 -23.56 9.77 19.92
CA GLY A 179 -22.26 10.37 20.23
C GLY A 179 -22.08 11.84 19.79
N ASN A 180 -23.06 12.44 19.13
CA ASN A 180 -23.04 13.86 18.78
C ASN A 180 -23.72 14.76 19.83
N MET A 181 -24.24 14.21 20.93
CA MET A 181 -24.83 14.96 22.04
C MET A 181 -23.97 14.82 23.31
N PHE A 182 -23.62 15.95 23.92
CA PHE A 182 -22.75 16.03 25.08
C PHE A 182 -23.50 16.72 26.24
N ILE A 183 -23.89 15.95 27.25
CA ILE A 183 -24.49 16.49 28.47
C ILE A 183 -23.37 16.99 29.38
N LEU A 184 -23.41 18.26 29.74
CA LEU A 184 -22.42 18.94 30.57
C LEU A 184 -22.92 19.05 32.02
N GLU A 185 -22.06 19.51 32.92
CA GLU A 185 -22.44 19.70 34.33
C GLU A 185 -23.63 20.65 34.48
N ARG A 186 -24.57 20.31 35.39
CA ARG A 186 -25.72 21.17 35.66
C ARG A 186 -25.23 22.54 36.14
N HIS A 187 -25.72 23.60 35.51
CA HIS A 187 -25.34 24.95 35.86
C HIS A 187 -26.50 25.66 36.57
N LYS A 188 -26.38 25.89 37.88
CA LYS A 188 -27.45 26.44 38.73
C LYS A 188 -28.77 25.65 38.60
N ASP A 189 -28.66 24.32 38.71
CA ASP A 189 -29.75 23.34 38.58
C ASP A 189 -30.41 23.21 37.20
N MET A 190 -30.04 24.06 36.23
CA MET A 190 -30.48 23.95 34.85
C MET A 190 -29.64 22.93 34.06
N ARG A 191 -30.27 22.31 33.07
CA ARG A 191 -29.61 21.36 32.18
C ARG A 191 -28.77 22.11 31.14
N TYR A 192 -27.48 21.79 31.05
CA TYR A 192 -26.51 22.39 30.15
C TYR A 192 -25.93 21.30 29.26
N PHE A 193 -25.94 21.49 27.93
CA PHE A 193 -25.48 20.48 26.98
C PHE A 193 -25.12 21.09 25.63
N GLN A 194 -24.44 20.29 24.81
CA GLN A 194 -24.06 20.62 23.44
C GLN A 194 -24.54 19.55 22.47
N ILE A 195 -24.97 19.98 21.28
CA ILE A 195 -25.29 19.09 20.17
C ILE A 195 -24.40 19.49 18.99
N HIS A 196 -23.63 18.54 18.48
CA HIS A 196 -22.79 18.68 17.30
C HIS A 196 -23.60 18.27 16.06
N VAL A 197 -24.13 19.26 15.35
CA VAL A 197 -24.98 19.04 14.18
C VAL A 197 -24.11 18.91 12.94
N ASN A 198 -23.98 17.67 12.45
CA ASN A 198 -23.30 17.40 11.19
C ASN A 198 -24.22 17.77 10.04
N VAL A 199 -23.76 18.63 9.13
CA VAL A 199 -24.56 18.99 7.95
C VAL A 199 -24.44 17.89 6.90
N GLU A 200 -25.57 17.40 6.40
CA GLU A 200 -25.60 16.43 5.31
C GLU A 200 -25.30 17.11 3.97
N ALA A 201 -24.10 16.84 3.44
CA ALA A 201 -23.69 17.28 2.13
C ALA A 201 -24.21 16.32 1.06
N THR A 202 -25.02 16.80 0.11
CA THR A 202 -25.44 16.02 -1.07
C THR A 202 -24.35 15.92 -2.14
N SER A 203 -23.34 16.80 -2.09
CA SER A 203 -22.21 16.86 -3.02
C SER A 203 -20.94 17.45 -2.38
N GLU A 204 -19.80 17.34 -3.06
CA GLU A 204 -18.55 17.98 -2.61
C GLU A 204 -18.67 19.51 -2.66
N HIS A 205 -18.31 20.17 -1.57
CA HIS A 205 -18.29 21.63 -1.48
C HIS A 205 -16.91 22.17 -1.87
N THR A 206 -16.90 23.18 -2.73
CA THR A 206 -15.70 23.98 -3.02
C THR A 206 -15.50 24.99 -1.91
N ILE A 207 -14.46 24.82 -1.10
CA ILE A 207 -14.10 25.75 -0.05
C ILE A 207 -13.06 26.71 -0.59
N SER A 208 -13.33 28.01 -0.52
CA SER A 208 -12.45 29.07 -1.00
C SER A 208 -12.04 30.01 0.13
N ALA A 209 -10.78 30.42 0.15
CA ALA A 209 -10.25 31.34 1.14
C ALA A 209 -9.36 32.38 0.48
N LYS A 210 -9.57 33.66 0.81
CA LYS A 210 -8.69 34.74 0.37
C LYS A 210 -7.46 34.81 1.29
N LEU A 211 -6.28 34.61 0.71
CA LEU A 211 -5.00 34.70 1.39
C LEU A 211 -4.38 36.07 1.11
N CYS A 212 -4.35 36.94 2.14
CA CYS A 212 -3.60 38.19 2.06
C CYS A 212 -2.13 37.93 2.42
N LEU A 213 -1.24 37.99 1.43
CA LEU A 213 0.19 38.12 1.69
C LEU A 213 0.44 39.52 2.23
N GLN A 214 0.93 39.65 3.47
CA GLN A 214 1.48 40.92 3.94
C GLN A 214 2.75 41.24 3.12
N ALA A 215 2.57 41.94 2.01
CA ALA A 215 3.65 42.65 1.35
C ALA A 215 3.68 44.08 1.91
N ASP A 216 4.83 44.48 2.44
CA ASP A 216 5.10 45.84 2.87
C ASP A 216 4.67 46.85 1.79
N SER A 217 3.73 47.72 2.19
CA SER A 217 3.34 49.01 1.61
C SER A 217 3.54 49.21 0.09
N SER A 218 2.41 49.53 -0.58
CA SER A 218 2.28 50.46 -1.73
C SER A 218 2.07 49.93 -3.15
N LYS A 219 1.58 48.70 -3.37
CA LYS A 219 0.92 48.32 -4.64
C LYS A 219 -0.25 47.37 -4.37
N GLU A 220 -1.33 47.53 -5.13
CA GLU A 220 -2.55 46.73 -5.08
C GLU A 220 -2.22 45.24 -4.85
N SER A 221 -2.68 44.69 -3.73
CA SER A 221 -2.46 43.29 -3.39
C SER A 221 -3.35 42.44 -4.29
N ASP A 222 -2.74 41.63 -5.16
CA ASP A 222 -3.45 40.53 -5.80
C ASP A 222 -3.88 39.55 -4.70
N ASP A 223 -5.15 39.61 -4.30
CA ASP A 223 -5.76 38.65 -3.38
C ASP A 223 -5.59 37.23 -3.96
N PHE A 224 -4.77 36.39 -3.33
CA PHE A 224 -4.64 35.00 -3.77
C PHE A 224 -5.82 34.18 -3.26
N LEU A 225 -6.63 33.63 -4.16
CA LEU A 225 -7.73 32.74 -3.82
C LEU A 225 -7.21 31.30 -3.76
N TYR A 226 -7.25 30.70 -2.58
CA TYR A 226 -7.00 29.26 -2.40
C TYR A 226 -8.31 28.49 -2.40
N THR A 227 -8.39 27.39 -3.15
CA THR A 227 -9.59 26.54 -3.22
C THR A 227 -9.26 25.07 -3.00
N PHE A 228 -10.16 24.34 -2.34
CA PHE A 228 -10.10 22.88 -2.19
C PHE A 228 -11.51 22.29 -2.09
N GLN A 229 -11.65 20.98 -2.31
CA GLN A 229 -12.92 20.27 -2.18
C GLN A 229 -13.01 19.58 -0.81
N ALA A 230 -14.20 19.59 -0.21
CA ALA A 230 -14.51 18.83 1.00
C ALA A 230 -15.93 18.26 0.93
N GLN A 231 -16.08 17.00 1.33
CA GLN A 231 -17.39 16.34 1.39
C GLN A 231 -18.05 16.56 2.77
N HIS A 232 -17.26 16.57 3.84
CA HIS A 232 -17.72 16.76 5.21
C HIS A 232 -17.16 18.05 5.80
N LEU A 233 -18.03 18.82 6.44
CA LEU A 233 -17.69 20.06 7.13
C LEU A 233 -17.72 19.85 8.64
N PRO A 234 -16.87 20.56 9.41
CA PRO A 234 -16.97 20.57 10.86
C PRO A 234 -18.40 20.92 11.33
N PRO A 235 -18.89 20.32 12.43
CA PRO A 235 -20.28 20.42 12.80
C PRO A 235 -20.67 21.84 13.23
N ILE A 236 -21.95 22.16 13.09
CA ILE A 236 -22.58 23.30 13.74
C ILE A 236 -22.78 22.92 15.20
N VAL A 237 -22.15 23.62 16.13
CA VAL A 237 -22.26 23.32 17.57
C VAL A 237 -23.37 24.18 18.17
N LEU A 238 -24.49 23.53 18.51
CA LEU A 238 -25.59 24.15 19.25
C LEU A 238 -25.37 23.91 20.74
N THR A 239 -25.12 24.97 21.50
CA THR A 239 -24.97 24.88 22.96
C THR A 239 -26.20 25.45 23.63
N CYS A 240 -26.80 24.70 24.54
CA CYS A 240 -28.09 25.02 25.15
C CYS A 240 -28.02 24.98 26.69
N LEU A 241 -28.77 25.89 27.32
CA LEU A 241 -29.06 25.95 28.75
C LEU A 241 -30.57 26.07 28.93
N LEU A 242 -31.20 25.06 29.54
CA LEU A 242 -32.67 25.01 29.67
C LEU A 242 -33.13 25.76 30.92
N PRO A 243 -33.92 26.85 30.80
CA PRO A 243 -34.55 27.45 31.96
C PRO A 243 -35.61 26.53 32.56
N ASN A 244 -35.91 26.70 33.84
CA ASN A 244 -36.98 25.96 34.52
C ASN A 244 -38.37 26.21 33.90
N ALA A 245 -38.50 27.32 33.16
CA ALA A 245 -39.72 27.70 32.46
C ALA A 245 -39.88 27.10 31.05
N TYR A 246 -38.87 26.40 30.54
CA TYR A 246 -38.97 25.67 29.28
C TYR A 246 -39.62 24.29 29.49
N PRO A 247 -40.53 23.82 28.62
CA PRO A 247 -40.97 24.41 27.36
C PRO A 247 -42.20 25.33 27.45
N SER A 248 -42.77 25.56 28.62
CA SER A 248 -44.08 26.21 28.71
C SER A 248 -44.09 27.72 28.44
N HIS A 249 -43.07 28.46 28.88
CA HIS A 249 -43.09 29.94 28.85
C HIS A 249 -41.85 30.58 28.24
N LEU A 250 -40.67 29.96 28.37
CA LEU A 250 -39.41 30.48 27.83
C LEU A 250 -38.74 29.45 26.91
N PRO A 251 -38.07 29.89 25.82
CA PRO A 251 -37.24 29.00 25.01
C PRO A 251 -35.95 28.62 25.75
N PRO A 252 -35.22 27.61 25.27
CA PRO A 252 -33.84 27.36 25.68
C PRO A 252 -32.96 28.60 25.47
N TYR A 253 -32.07 28.91 26.42
CA TYR A 253 -30.98 29.84 26.14
C TYR A 253 -29.96 29.11 25.29
N TYR A 254 -29.62 29.64 24.13
CA TYR A 254 -28.73 28.95 23.20
C TYR A 254 -27.71 29.87 22.56
N LEU A 255 -26.65 29.25 22.04
CA LEU A 255 -25.71 29.86 21.12
C LEU A 255 -25.36 28.85 20.01
N ILE A 256 -25.00 29.37 18.84
CA ILE A 256 -24.55 28.59 17.70
C ILE A 256 -23.09 28.95 17.43
N SER A 257 -22.24 27.92 17.41
CA SER A 257 -20.83 28.05 17.07
C SER A 257 -20.49 27.28 15.80
N VAL A 258 -19.89 27.96 14.81
CA VAL A 258 -19.50 27.33 13.53
C VAL A 258 -18.11 27.80 13.10
N GLN A 259 -17.23 26.85 12.78
CA GLN A 259 -15.83 27.15 12.41
C GLN A 259 -15.70 27.82 11.03
N TRP A 260 -16.50 27.36 10.06
CA TRP A 260 -16.37 27.70 8.65
C TRP A 260 -17.36 28.77 8.18
N MET A 261 -18.07 29.43 9.10
CA MET A 261 -19.14 30.38 8.80
C MET A 261 -18.91 31.73 9.50
N ASN A 262 -19.29 32.82 8.83
CA ASN A 262 -19.19 34.17 9.39
C ASN A 262 -20.32 34.45 10.41
N PRO A 263 -20.11 35.39 11.35
CA PRO A 263 -21.11 35.68 12.39
C PRO A 263 -22.47 36.15 11.86
N ASP A 264 -22.51 36.83 10.71
CA ASP A 264 -23.76 37.32 10.10
C ASP A 264 -24.65 36.17 9.60
N LYS A 265 -24.07 35.17 8.91
CA LYS A 265 -24.83 33.98 8.49
C LYS A 265 -25.27 33.14 9.68
N ILE A 266 -24.43 33.03 10.72
CA ILE A 266 -24.82 32.36 11.97
C ILE A 266 -26.00 33.08 12.64
N SER A 267 -26.02 34.42 12.63
CA SER A 267 -27.16 35.20 13.14
C SER A 267 -28.46 34.96 12.35
N SER A 268 -28.35 34.70 11.04
CA SER A 268 -29.49 34.23 10.23
C SER A 268 -30.03 32.89 10.75
N LEU A 269 -29.16 31.94 11.12
CA LEU A 269 -29.58 30.67 11.72
C LEU A 269 -30.30 30.89 13.05
N CYS A 270 -29.76 31.75 13.94
CA CYS A 270 -30.43 32.10 15.20
C CYS A 270 -31.84 32.69 14.95
N SER A 271 -31.99 33.56 13.95
CA SER A 271 -33.28 34.14 13.59
C SER A 271 -34.31 33.08 13.17
N ILE A 272 -33.88 32.02 12.50
CA ILE A 272 -34.76 30.89 12.14
C ILE A 272 -35.11 30.04 13.36
N LEU A 273 -34.16 29.74 14.25
CA LEU A 273 -34.47 29.02 15.49
C LEU A 273 -35.49 29.77 16.35
N ASP A 274 -35.39 31.10 16.41
CA ASP A 274 -36.37 31.95 17.07
C ASP A 274 -37.75 31.86 16.40
N SER A 275 -37.81 31.81 15.06
CA SER A 275 -39.07 31.60 14.31
C SER A 275 -39.71 30.25 14.65
N ILE A 276 -38.92 29.17 14.67
CA ILE A 276 -39.41 27.82 15.00
C ILE A 276 -40.06 27.81 16.39
N TRP A 277 -39.42 28.44 17.38
CA TRP A 277 -40.02 28.58 18.71
C TRP A 277 -41.31 29.41 18.71
N THR A 278 -41.33 30.52 17.96
CA THR A 278 -42.48 31.42 17.91
C THR A 278 -43.72 30.77 17.26
N GLU A 279 -43.51 29.81 16.37
CA GLU A 279 -44.58 29.06 15.71
C GLU A 279 -45.24 28.02 16.63
N GLN A 280 -44.53 27.50 17.63
CA GLN A 280 -45.02 26.44 18.54
C GLN A 280 -44.70 26.74 20.02
N PRO A 281 -45.22 27.85 20.58
CA PRO A 281 -44.94 28.19 21.98
C PRO A 281 -45.59 27.16 22.92
N GLY A 282 -44.85 26.74 23.94
CA GLY A 282 -45.33 25.76 24.92
C GLY A 282 -44.94 24.31 24.64
N GLN A 283 -44.19 24.05 23.56
CA GLN A 283 -43.75 22.71 23.13
C GLN A 283 -42.22 22.59 23.09
N GLU A 284 -41.75 21.35 23.10
CA GLU A 284 -40.36 20.96 22.93
C GLU A 284 -39.85 21.28 21.51
N VAL A 285 -38.73 22.01 21.39
CA VAL A 285 -38.23 22.53 20.09
C VAL A 285 -36.81 22.08 19.73
N LEU A 286 -36.07 21.44 20.64
CA LEU A 286 -34.66 21.11 20.40
C LEU A 286 -34.48 20.12 19.25
N TYR A 287 -35.40 19.15 19.09
CA TYR A 287 -35.37 18.24 17.94
C TYR A 287 -35.60 19.01 16.63
N GLN A 288 -36.61 19.87 16.57
CA GLN A 288 -36.92 20.66 15.37
C GLN A 288 -35.77 21.61 15.01
N TRP A 289 -35.16 22.25 16.01
CA TRP A 289 -33.96 23.06 15.83
C TRP A 289 -32.82 22.24 15.24
N THR A 290 -32.54 21.08 15.81
CA THR A 290 -31.41 20.23 15.38
C THR A 290 -31.65 19.66 13.98
N ASP A 291 -32.85 19.16 13.70
CA ASP A 291 -33.25 18.65 12.38
C ASP A 291 -33.16 19.73 11.30
N TRP A 292 -33.66 20.94 11.59
CA TRP A 292 -33.57 22.06 10.65
C TRP A 292 -32.11 22.47 10.39
N LEU A 293 -31.28 22.54 11.44
CA LEU A 293 -29.86 22.83 11.31
C LEU A 293 -29.11 21.75 10.49
N GLN A 294 -29.49 20.48 10.61
CA GLN A 294 -28.87 19.38 9.86
C GLN A 294 -29.28 19.39 8.38
N ASN A 295 -30.57 19.54 8.10
CA ASN A 295 -31.14 19.24 6.78
C ASN A 295 -31.45 20.47 5.93
N SER A 296 -31.64 21.65 6.54
CA SER A 296 -32.11 22.86 5.84
C SER A 296 -31.15 24.05 5.89
N SER A 297 -30.17 24.05 6.81
CA SER A 297 -29.30 25.21 7.05
C SER A 297 -28.45 25.61 5.84
N VAL A 298 -27.80 24.66 5.17
CA VAL A 298 -26.90 24.93 4.03
C VAL A 298 -27.67 25.48 2.84
N SER A 299 -28.80 24.86 2.50
CA SER A 299 -29.72 25.34 1.46
C SER A 299 -30.26 26.75 1.77
N HIS A 300 -30.61 27.01 3.02
CA HIS A 300 -31.10 28.32 3.47
C HIS A 300 -30.05 29.42 3.33
N LEU A 301 -28.79 29.10 3.62
CA LEU A 301 -27.67 30.05 3.55
C LEU A 301 -27.11 30.26 2.13
N GLY A 302 -27.70 29.59 1.12
CA GLY A 302 -27.28 29.67 -0.28
C GLY A 302 -25.88 29.09 -0.53
N PHE A 303 -25.48 28.10 0.27
CA PHE A 303 -24.24 27.37 0.05
C PHE A 303 -24.47 26.25 -0.97
N ASP A 304 -24.69 26.64 -2.23
CA ASP A 304 -25.10 25.67 -3.26
C ASP A 304 -23.95 24.77 -3.70
N ASN A 305 -22.71 25.28 -3.70
CA ASN A 305 -21.47 24.55 -4.03
C ASN A 305 -20.18 25.25 -3.54
N GLU A 306 -20.22 26.52 -3.13
CA GLU A 306 -19.04 27.27 -2.72
C GLU A 306 -19.18 27.86 -1.30
N ILE A 307 -18.20 27.59 -0.44
CA ILE A 307 -18.10 28.15 0.91
C ILE A 307 -16.86 29.05 0.97
N VAL A 308 -17.09 30.35 1.08
CA VAL A 308 -16.02 31.34 1.25
C VAL A 308 -15.68 31.47 2.73
N LEU A 309 -14.46 31.11 3.11
CA LEU A 309 -13.95 31.31 4.47
C LEU A 309 -13.58 32.77 4.71
N GLY A 310 -13.92 33.26 5.91
CA GLY A 310 -13.76 34.65 6.31
C GLY A 310 -15.01 35.51 6.07
N PRO A 311 -14.92 36.85 6.19
CA PRO A 311 -13.72 37.62 6.51
C PRO A 311 -13.16 37.33 7.90
N TYR A 312 -11.85 37.10 7.98
CA TYR A 312 -11.14 36.87 9.23
C TYR A 312 -10.96 38.19 10.02
N GLY A 313 -11.02 38.13 11.35
CA GLY A 313 -10.90 39.31 12.21
C GLY A 313 -12.21 40.07 12.47
N VAL A 314 -13.34 39.60 11.94
CA VAL A 314 -14.67 40.07 12.34
C VAL A 314 -15.10 39.32 13.59
N THR A 315 -14.88 39.92 14.75
CA THR A 315 -15.12 39.28 16.06
C THR A 315 -16.50 39.56 16.65
N SER A 316 -17.32 40.42 16.03
CA SER A 316 -18.59 40.85 16.61
C SER A 316 -19.75 40.75 15.61
N SER A 317 -20.66 39.81 15.88
CA SER A 317 -22.05 39.92 15.42
C SER A 317 -22.82 40.87 16.32
N ARG A 318 -23.91 41.47 15.81
CA ARG A 318 -24.91 42.12 16.66
C ARG A 318 -25.60 41.11 17.58
N ASP A 319 -25.69 39.86 17.14
CA ASP A 319 -26.28 38.77 17.90
C ASP A 319 -25.19 38.05 18.72
N LYS A 320 -25.27 38.17 20.05
CA LYS A 320 -24.33 37.54 20.98
C LYS A 320 -24.37 36.00 20.92
N ARG A 321 -25.46 35.43 20.39
CA ARG A 321 -25.63 33.98 20.23
C ARG A 321 -24.85 33.43 19.03
N ALA A 322 -24.44 34.28 18.11
CA ALA A 322 -23.75 33.89 16.88
C ALA A 322 -22.22 33.94 17.07
N VAL A 323 -21.61 32.78 17.34
CA VAL A 323 -20.18 32.66 17.63
C VAL A 323 -19.47 32.07 16.41
N SER A 324 -18.67 32.87 15.70
CA SER A 324 -17.80 32.30 14.65
C SER A 324 -16.55 31.69 15.28
N GLY A 325 -16.27 30.43 14.93
CA GLY A 325 -15.03 29.75 15.32
C GLY A 325 -13.84 30.13 14.45
N SER A 326 -14.06 30.85 13.34
CA SER A 326 -13.03 31.15 12.35
C SER A 326 -11.88 31.97 12.95
N ARG A 327 -10.63 31.51 12.76
CA ARG A 327 -9.44 32.13 13.36
C ARG A 327 -8.55 32.78 12.30
N SER A 328 -8.00 31.96 11.41
CA SER A 328 -7.16 32.38 10.29
C SER A 328 -7.15 31.29 9.21
N PRO A 329 -6.82 31.63 7.95
CA PRO A 329 -6.70 30.63 6.89
C PRO A 329 -5.73 29.49 7.24
N ASP A 330 -4.61 29.81 7.89
CA ASP A 330 -3.57 28.84 8.26
C ASP A 330 -4.01 27.81 9.30
N VAL A 331 -5.10 28.09 10.03
CA VAL A 331 -5.68 27.18 11.02
C VAL A 331 -6.92 26.50 10.47
N ASP A 332 -7.82 27.26 9.85
CA ASP A 332 -9.12 26.77 9.43
C ASP A 332 -9.03 25.83 8.21
N ILE A 333 -8.15 26.12 7.25
CA ILE A 333 -7.99 25.26 6.06
C ILE A 333 -7.45 23.87 6.44
N PRO A 334 -6.33 23.72 7.18
CA PRO A 334 -5.86 22.41 7.59
C PRO A 334 -6.87 21.68 8.49
N TYR A 335 -7.56 22.42 9.37
CA TYR A 335 -8.57 21.83 10.24
C TYR A 335 -9.74 21.22 9.45
N ILE A 336 -10.33 21.97 8.51
CA ILE A 336 -11.44 21.47 7.69
C ILE A 336 -10.99 20.27 6.84
N ARG A 337 -9.79 20.33 6.25
CA ARG A 337 -9.24 19.19 5.48
C ARG A 337 -9.06 17.95 6.35
N SER A 338 -8.48 18.11 7.53
CA SER A 338 -8.28 17.00 8.46
C SER A 338 -9.61 16.38 8.92
N TYR A 339 -10.63 17.22 9.13
CA TYR A 339 -11.96 16.78 9.49
C TYR A 339 -12.64 16.01 8.35
N ASP A 340 -12.54 16.51 7.12
CA ASP A 340 -13.07 15.83 5.93
C ASP A 340 -12.39 14.47 5.73
N ASP A 341 -11.05 14.43 5.74
CA ASP A 341 -10.29 13.19 5.60
C ASP A 341 -10.65 12.15 6.67
N GLU A 342 -10.84 12.60 7.92
CA GLU A 342 -11.24 11.75 9.04
C GLU A 342 -12.65 11.19 8.83
N LYS A 343 -13.63 12.01 8.45
CA LYS A 343 -15.00 11.58 8.23
C LYS A 343 -15.15 10.66 7.02
N ARG A 344 -14.42 10.94 5.93
CA ARG A 344 -14.36 10.04 4.76
C ARG A 344 -13.75 8.70 5.14
N ARG A 345 -12.74 8.70 6.02
CA ARG A 345 -12.15 7.48 6.55
C ARG A 345 -13.12 6.69 7.41
N GLU A 346 -13.81 7.33 8.36
CA GLU A 346 -14.84 6.66 9.18
C GLU A 346 -15.93 6.04 8.29
N SER A 347 -16.48 6.83 7.36
CA SER A 347 -17.49 6.35 6.41
C SER A 347 -16.98 5.15 5.60
N PHE A 348 -15.73 5.22 5.10
CA PHE A 348 -15.12 4.11 4.39
C PHE A 348 -15.00 2.86 5.27
N LEU A 349 -14.59 2.98 6.53
CA LEU A 349 -14.39 1.84 7.44
C LEU A 349 -15.70 1.11 7.76
N GLU A 350 -16.80 1.85 7.88
CA GLU A 350 -18.12 1.32 8.21
C GLU A 350 -18.86 0.74 6.99
N SER A 351 -18.63 1.29 5.79
CA SER A 351 -19.30 0.83 4.58
C SER A 351 -18.73 -0.51 4.07
N LEU A 352 -19.57 -1.26 3.35
CA LEU A 352 -19.16 -2.49 2.66
C LEU A 352 -18.50 -2.16 1.32
N HIS A 353 -17.37 -2.80 1.06
CA HIS A 353 -16.61 -2.64 -0.19
C HIS A 353 -16.28 -4.00 -0.80
N GLU A 354 -16.19 -4.04 -2.13
CA GLU A 354 -15.77 -5.23 -2.88
C GLU A 354 -14.27 -5.16 -3.24
N CYS A 355 -13.54 -6.25 -2.99
CA CYS A 355 -12.14 -6.36 -3.38
C CYS A 355 -12.00 -6.77 -4.85
N CYS A 356 -11.33 -5.97 -5.68
CA CYS A 356 -11.15 -6.28 -7.10
C CYS A 356 -10.20 -7.45 -7.42
N ILE A 357 -9.55 -8.05 -6.41
CA ILE A 357 -8.69 -9.24 -6.58
C ILE A 357 -9.49 -10.53 -6.33
N CYS A 358 -10.27 -10.58 -5.24
CA CYS A 358 -11.00 -11.79 -4.84
C CYS A 358 -12.52 -11.68 -4.99
N PHE A 359 -13.03 -10.52 -5.41
CA PHE A 359 -14.47 -10.23 -5.58
C PHE A 359 -15.30 -10.56 -4.34
N SER A 360 -14.72 -10.33 -3.17
CA SER A 360 -15.39 -10.55 -1.88
C SER A 360 -15.74 -9.22 -1.26
N GLU A 361 -16.95 -9.14 -0.72
CA GLU A 361 -17.45 -7.97 0.02
C GLU A 361 -17.08 -8.08 1.50
N SER A 362 -16.58 -7.00 2.09
CA SER A 362 -16.28 -6.89 3.52
C SER A 362 -16.34 -5.43 3.95
N ALA A 363 -16.39 -5.15 5.26
CA ALA A 363 -16.33 -3.79 5.78
C ALA A 363 -14.98 -3.14 5.46
N GLY A 364 -14.92 -1.81 5.28
CA GLY A 364 -13.69 -1.12 4.91
C GLY A 364 -12.55 -1.24 5.94
N PHE A 365 -12.84 -1.59 7.20
CA PHE A 365 -11.81 -1.93 8.17
C PHE A 365 -10.95 -3.16 7.76
N ASP A 366 -11.52 -4.09 6.99
CA ASP A 366 -10.80 -5.23 6.41
C ASP A 366 -10.07 -4.89 5.10
N PHE A 367 -9.95 -3.61 4.76
CA PHE A 367 -9.28 -3.12 3.55
C PHE A 367 -8.05 -2.25 3.85
N VAL A 368 -7.12 -2.26 2.90
CA VAL A 368 -5.97 -1.37 2.87
C VAL A 368 -6.15 -0.39 1.73
N LYS A 369 -6.31 0.89 2.06
CA LYS A 369 -6.28 2.00 1.11
C LYS A 369 -4.84 2.49 0.91
N LEU A 370 -4.41 2.60 -0.34
CA LEU A 370 -3.09 3.10 -0.73
C LEU A 370 -3.16 4.61 -1.05
N PRO A 371 -2.02 5.33 -1.08
CA PRO A 371 -1.97 6.75 -1.46
C PRO A 371 -2.49 7.05 -2.87
N CYS A 372 -2.53 6.05 -3.75
CA CYS A 372 -3.14 6.15 -5.08
C CYS A 372 -4.67 5.97 -5.07
N GLU A 373 -5.31 6.08 -3.91
CA GLU A 373 -6.76 5.89 -3.66
C GLU A 373 -7.32 4.48 -3.91
N HIS A 374 -6.54 3.56 -4.51
CA HIS A 374 -6.94 2.16 -4.65
C HIS A 374 -6.95 1.44 -3.30
N PHE A 375 -7.93 0.56 -3.13
CA PHE A 375 -8.10 -0.24 -1.92
C PHE A 375 -8.31 -1.71 -2.23
N PHE A 376 -7.78 -2.57 -1.36
CA PHE A 376 -7.84 -4.02 -1.52
C PHE A 376 -8.00 -4.68 -0.15
N CYS A 377 -8.65 -5.84 -0.08
CA CYS A 377 -8.80 -6.51 1.21
C CYS A 377 -7.43 -6.90 1.79
N VAL A 378 -7.32 -6.84 3.13
CA VAL A 378 -6.08 -7.14 3.87
C VAL A 378 -5.53 -8.53 3.50
N LYS A 379 -6.40 -9.52 3.29
CA LYS A 379 -6.03 -10.89 2.92
C LYS A 379 -5.30 -10.95 1.58
N CYS A 380 -5.83 -10.28 0.56
CA CYS A 380 -5.22 -10.22 -0.78
C CYS A 380 -3.90 -9.46 -0.74
N MET A 381 -3.86 -8.30 -0.07
CA MET A 381 -2.63 -7.51 0.05
C MET A 381 -1.54 -8.27 0.79
N LYS A 382 -1.87 -8.95 1.89
CA LYS A 382 -0.91 -9.76 2.64
C LYS A 382 -0.33 -10.89 1.79
N THR A 383 -1.19 -11.61 1.08
CA THR A 383 -0.75 -12.69 0.18
C THR A 383 0.16 -12.15 -0.94
N TYR A 384 -0.23 -11.02 -1.54
CA TYR A 384 0.56 -10.33 -2.55
C TYR A 384 1.94 -9.92 -2.01
N THR A 385 1.99 -9.32 -0.82
CA THR A 385 3.26 -8.90 -0.20
C THR A 385 4.13 -10.10 0.18
N ASP A 386 3.55 -11.15 0.75
CA ASP A 386 4.27 -12.36 1.17
C ASP A 386 4.91 -13.09 -0.03
N ILE A 387 4.23 -13.13 -1.17
CA ILE A 387 4.77 -13.70 -2.42
C ILE A 387 6.02 -12.92 -2.84
N HIS A 388 5.96 -11.59 -2.93
CA HIS A 388 7.10 -10.79 -3.35
C HIS A 388 8.30 -10.88 -2.40
N VAL A 389 8.06 -10.97 -1.09
CA VAL A 389 9.12 -11.11 -0.08
C VAL A 389 9.73 -12.53 -0.10
N SER A 390 8.90 -13.56 -0.29
CA SER A 390 9.38 -14.94 -0.38
C SER A 390 10.19 -15.19 -1.66
N GLU A 391 9.72 -14.68 -2.80
CA GLU A 391 10.39 -14.79 -4.11
C GLU A 391 11.57 -13.84 -4.29
N GLY A 392 11.75 -12.85 -3.41
CA GLY A 392 12.83 -11.87 -3.52
C GLY A 392 12.62 -10.82 -4.62
N THR A 393 11.37 -10.63 -5.07
CA THR A 393 10.98 -9.69 -6.13
C THR A 393 10.48 -8.35 -5.56
N VAL A 394 11.08 -7.90 -4.46
CA VAL A 394 10.62 -6.75 -3.65
C VAL A 394 10.57 -5.41 -4.41
N ASN A 395 11.41 -5.21 -5.43
CA ASN A 395 11.37 -4.01 -6.29
C ASN A 395 10.07 -3.90 -7.12
N LYS A 396 9.29 -4.97 -7.22
CA LYS A 396 8.01 -5.03 -7.96
C LYS A 396 6.80 -4.84 -7.05
N LEU A 397 6.99 -4.55 -5.76
CA LEU A 397 5.90 -4.27 -4.81
C LEU A 397 5.28 -2.90 -5.10
N GLN A 398 4.32 -2.91 -6.01
CA GLN A 398 3.55 -1.75 -6.42
C GLN A 398 2.06 -2.01 -6.17
N CYS A 399 1.23 -1.00 -6.43
CA CYS A 399 -0.21 -1.16 -6.44
C CYS A 399 -0.60 -2.37 -7.32
N PRO A 400 -1.47 -3.28 -6.84
CA PRO A 400 -1.96 -4.39 -7.67
C PRO A 400 -2.81 -3.96 -8.88
N ASP A 401 -3.25 -2.71 -8.95
CA ASP A 401 -3.98 -2.20 -10.11
C ASP A 401 -3.06 -2.11 -11.34
N SER A 402 -3.50 -2.68 -12.46
CA SER A 402 -2.71 -2.80 -13.69
C SER A 402 -2.28 -1.47 -14.32
N LYS A 403 -2.96 -0.36 -14.02
CA LYS A 403 -2.65 0.96 -14.55
C LYS A 403 -1.91 1.83 -13.53
N CYS A 404 -1.66 1.32 -12.34
CA CYS A 404 -1.04 2.04 -11.24
C CYS A 404 0.38 1.52 -10.99
N GLY A 405 1.38 2.41 -11.03
CA GLY A 405 2.78 2.10 -10.72
C GLY A 405 3.22 2.52 -9.32
N GLU A 406 2.28 2.95 -8.47
CA GLU A 406 2.58 3.53 -7.16
C GLU A 406 3.18 2.47 -6.23
N ILE A 407 4.25 2.82 -5.51
CA ILE A 407 4.94 1.90 -4.61
C ILE A 407 4.10 1.74 -3.33
N VAL A 408 4.02 0.51 -2.81
CA VAL A 408 3.35 0.27 -1.53
C VAL A 408 4.19 0.88 -0.40
N PRO A 409 3.66 1.84 0.40
CA PRO A 409 4.46 2.53 1.41
C PRO A 409 4.99 1.58 2.50
N PRO A 410 6.20 1.83 3.05
CA PRO A 410 6.79 0.98 4.09
C PRO A 410 5.92 0.84 5.35
N GLY A 411 5.17 1.88 5.73
CA GLY A 411 4.25 1.81 6.86
C GLY A 411 3.08 0.84 6.64
N VAL A 412 2.60 0.74 5.40
CA VAL A 412 1.57 -0.23 5.02
C VAL A 412 2.16 -1.65 5.01
N LEU A 413 3.36 -1.81 4.45
CA LEU A 413 4.08 -3.09 4.44
C LEU A 413 4.33 -3.61 5.85
N LYS A 414 4.74 -2.75 6.79
CA LYS A 414 4.95 -3.14 8.19
C LYS A 414 3.67 -3.63 8.89
N ARG A 415 2.51 -3.12 8.49
CA ARG A 415 1.21 -3.58 9.02
C ARG A 415 0.77 -4.92 8.41
N LEU A 416 1.11 -5.17 7.14
CA LEU A 416 0.73 -6.38 6.41
C LEU A 416 1.65 -7.57 6.69
N LEU A 417 2.95 -7.29 6.77
CA LEU A 417 4.02 -8.24 7.02
C LEU A 417 4.29 -8.33 8.54
N GLY A 418 4.58 -9.52 9.05
CA GLY A 418 5.14 -9.64 10.41
C GLY A 418 6.59 -9.16 10.47
N ASP A 419 7.13 -8.96 11.67
CA ASP A 419 8.47 -8.42 11.89
C ASP A 419 9.57 -9.14 11.10
N GLU A 420 9.55 -10.48 11.08
CA GLU A 420 10.54 -11.27 10.34
C GLU A 420 10.46 -11.05 8.82
N ALA A 421 9.25 -11.01 8.27
CA ALA A 421 9.04 -10.81 6.83
C ALA A 421 9.35 -9.37 6.42
N TYR A 422 9.07 -8.40 7.29
CA TYR A 422 9.42 -7.00 7.08
C TYR A 422 10.94 -6.79 7.10
N GLN A 423 11.66 -7.36 8.06
CA GLN A 423 13.14 -7.31 8.09
C GLN A 423 13.77 -7.96 6.85
N ARG A 424 13.19 -9.07 6.39
CA ARG A 424 13.60 -9.72 5.14
C ARG A 424 13.36 -8.78 3.95
N TRP A 425 12.21 -8.12 3.89
CA TRP A 425 11.93 -7.11 2.86
C TRP A 425 12.94 -5.96 2.89
N GLU A 426 13.24 -5.38 4.06
CA GLU A 426 14.23 -4.30 4.20
C GLU A 426 15.62 -4.74 3.70
N THR A 427 16.05 -5.94 4.10
CA THR A 427 17.34 -6.51 3.67
C THR A 427 17.39 -6.69 2.15
N LEU A 428 16.33 -7.25 1.57
CA LEU A 428 16.23 -7.45 0.12
C LEU A 428 16.16 -6.13 -0.64
N MET A 429 15.41 -5.14 -0.14
CA MET A 429 15.32 -3.82 -0.76
C MET A 429 16.68 -3.14 -0.78
N LEU A 430 17.41 -3.17 0.34
CA LEU A 430 18.77 -2.62 0.42
C LEU A 430 19.70 -3.35 -0.55
N GLN A 431 19.73 -4.68 -0.50
CA GLN A 431 20.57 -5.50 -1.37
C GLN A 431 20.30 -5.19 -2.85
N LYS A 432 19.04 -5.19 -3.27
CA LYS A 432 18.65 -4.94 -4.66
C LYS A 432 18.95 -3.52 -5.11
N THR A 433 18.83 -2.56 -4.20
CA THR A 433 19.19 -1.16 -4.48
C THR A 433 20.70 -1.04 -4.72
N LEU A 434 21.52 -1.64 -3.86
CA LEU A 434 22.98 -1.66 -4.02
C LEU A 434 23.40 -2.39 -5.30
N GLU A 435 22.79 -3.54 -5.62
CA GLU A 435 23.04 -4.29 -6.87
C GLU A 435 22.62 -3.53 -8.13
N SER A 436 21.79 -2.49 -8.01
CA SER A 436 21.36 -1.66 -9.15
C SER A 436 22.32 -0.51 -9.46
N MET A 437 23.13 -0.11 -8.47
CA MET A 437 24.12 0.95 -8.58
C MET A 437 25.36 0.42 -9.32
N THR A 438 25.82 1.16 -10.32
CA THR A 438 26.94 0.72 -11.18
C THR A 438 28.31 0.97 -10.58
N ASP A 439 28.40 1.86 -9.60
CA ASP A 439 29.60 2.30 -8.88
C ASP A 439 29.78 1.59 -7.54
N VAL A 440 28.95 0.58 -7.23
CA VAL A 440 29.05 -0.20 -5.99
C VAL A 440 29.73 -1.55 -6.27
N ALA A 441 30.84 -1.79 -5.57
CA ALA A 441 31.59 -3.05 -5.58
C ALA A 441 31.71 -3.63 -4.16
N TYR A 442 31.68 -4.95 -4.03
CA TYR A 442 31.78 -5.61 -2.73
C TYR A 442 33.22 -5.92 -2.36
N CYS A 443 33.62 -5.61 -1.12
CA CYS A 443 34.96 -5.92 -0.64
C CYS A 443 35.21 -7.44 -0.61
N PRO A 444 36.26 -7.96 -1.24
CA PRO A 444 36.53 -9.41 -1.31
C PRO A 444 36.97 -10.03 0.03
N ARG A 445 37.23 -9.23 1.07
CA ARG A 445 37.63 -9.72 2.39
C ARG A 445 36.48 -9.81 3.40
N CYS A 446 35.54 -8.87 3.32
CA CYS A 446 34.51 -8.70 4.35
C CYS A 446 33.13 -8.34 3.79
N GLU A 447 32.94 -8.47 2.48
CA GLU A 447 31.66 -8.33 1.75
C GLU A 447 30.95 -6.99 2.01
N THR A 448 31.69 -5.98 2.42
CA THR A 448 31.14 -4.64 2.67
C THR A 448 31.02 -3.90 1.34
N PRO A 449 29.88 -3.29 1.02
CA PRO A 449 29.72 -2.48 -0.20
C PRO A 449 30.67 -1.27 -0.14
N CYS A 450 31.39 -1.03 -1.22
CA CYS A 450 32.40 0.01 -1.40
C CYS A 450 32.10 0.76 -2.69
N ILE A 451 32.38 2.06 -2.72
CA ILE A 451 32.22 2.88 -3.92
C ILE A 451 33.49 2.75 -4.77
N GLU A 452 33.29 2.48 -6.05
CA GLU A 452 34.33 2.43 -7.09
C GLU A 452 34.72 3.85 -7.52
N ASP A 453 36.02 4.09 -7.67
CA ASP A 453 36.58 5.33 -8.21
C ASP A 453 36.68 5.31 -9.75
N GLU A 454 37.02 6.46 -10.36
CA GLU A 454 37.16 6.57 -11.83
C GLU A 454 38.19 5.60 -12.43
N ASP A 455 39.14 5.15 -11.61
CA ASP A 455 40.24 4.26 -12.00
C ASP A 455 39.92 2.77 -11.78
N GLN A 456 38.66 2.40 -11.50
CA GLN A 456 38.23 1.02 -11.21
C GLN A 456 38.90 0.39 -9.98
N PHE A 457 39.08 1.19 -8.93
CA PHE A 457 39.52 0.76 -7.62
C PHE A 457 38.49 1.10 -6.55
N ALA A 458 38.52 0.34 -5.46
CA ALA A 458 37.70 0.60 -4.29
C ALA A 458 38.51 0.46 -3.01
N LEU A 459 38.18 1.29 -2.01
CA LEU A 459 38.74 1.22 -0.66
C LEU A 459 37.63 0.81 0.31
N CYS A 460 37.81 -0.31 0.98
CA CYS A 460 36.88 -0.73 2.02
C CYS A 460 37.07 0.10 3.30
N PHE A 461 36.05 0.81 3.75
CA PHE A 461 36.11 1.59 5.00
C PHE A 461 36.19 0.71 6.26
N LYS A 462 35.70 -0.54 6.20
CA LYS A 462 35.66 -1.45 7.35
C LYS A 462 37.00 -2.14 7.61
N CYS A 463 37.63 -2.69 6.56
CA CYS A 463 38.88 -3.45 6.68
C CYS A 463 40.10 -2.75 6.04
N TYR A 464 39.92 -1.55 5.50
CA TYR A 464 40.96 -0.75 4.84
C TYR A 464 41.65 -1.44 3.66
N TYR A 465 41.03 -2.49 3.11
CA TYR A 465 41.55 -3.20 1.95
C TYR A 465 41.28 -2.39 0.68
N SER A 466 42.33 -2.07 -0.05
CA SER A 466 42.27 -1.43 -1.36
C SER A 466 42.43 -2.48 -2.47
N PHE A 467 41.45 -2.53 -3.36
CA PHE A 467 41.34 -3.57 -4.38
C PHE A 467 40.92 -3.01 -5.73
N CYS A 468 41.19 -3.77 -6.79
CA CYS A 468 40.68 -3.51 -8.13
C CYS A 468 39.30 -4.15 -8.29
N THR A 469 38.31 -3.39 -8.75
CA THR A 469 36.92 -3.84 -8.92
C THR A 469 36.76 -4.83 -10.08
N LEU A 470 37.71 -4.85 -11.03
CA LEU A 470 37.69 -5.76 -12.17
C LEU A 470 38.13 -7.19 -11.81
N CYS A 471 39.20 -7.32 -11.02
CA CYS A 471 39.81 -8.61 -10.70
C CYS A 471 39.65 -9.02 -9.22
N ASN A 472 39.11 -8.15 -8.37
CA ASN A 472 38.95 -8.32 -6.93
C ASN A 472 40.27 -8.60 -6.17
N GLU A 473 41.41 -8.26 -6.77
CA GLU A 473 42.74 -8.39 -6.16
C GLU A 473 43.25 -7.06 -5.62
N LYS A 474 44.39 -7.12 -4.91
CA LYS A 474 45.05 -5.92 -4.39
C LYS A 474 45.24 -4.89 -5.51
N ARG A 475 44.97 -3.62 -5.21
CA ARG A 475 45.15 -2.50 -6.15
C ARG A 475 46.51 -2.57 -6.85
N HIS A 476 46.48 -2.58 -8.17
CA HIS A 476 47.65 -2.60 -9.04
C HIS A 476 47.64 -1.39 -9.98
N VAL A 477 48.74 -0.65 -10.07
CA VAL A 477 48.87 0.58 -10.87
C VAL A 477 49.67 0.29 -12.13
N GLY A 478 49.15 0.66 -13.31
CA GLY A 478 49.86 0.57 -14.59
C GLY A 478 50.02 -0.83 -15.20
N GLY A 479 49.56 -1.89 -14.52
CA GLY A 479 49.50 -3.25 -15.04
C GLY A 479 48.08 -3.64 -15.45
N THR A 480 47.92 -4.35 -16.57
CA THR A 480 46.66 -4.99 -16.93
C THR A 480 46.28 -6.02 -15.86
N CYS A 481 44.98 -6.13 -15.54
CA CYS A 481 44.48 -7.21 -14.67
C CYS A 481 45.01 -8.55 -15.17
N MET A 482 45.46 -9.42 -14.26
CA MET A 482 45.77 -10.79 -14.63
C MET A 482 44.50 -11.46 -15.18
N SER A 483 44.61 -12.07 -16.35
CA SER A 483 43.48 -12.77 -16.94
C SER A 483 43.12 -14.00 -16.07
N PRO A 484 41.83 -14.35 -15.94
CA PRO A 484 41.40 -15.55 -15.23
C PRO A 484 42.09 -16.82 -15.74
N GLU A 485 42.37 -16.90 -17.05
CA GLU A 485 43.02 -18.03 -17.71
C GLU A 485 44.50 -18.15 -17.29
N LEU A 486 45.23 -17.03 -17.28
CA LEU A 486 46.62 -17.01 -16.83
C LEU A 486 46.72 -17.35 -15.33
N ARG A 487 45.76 -16.87 -14.53
CA ARG A 487 45.68 -17.20 -13.10
C ARG A 487 45.40 -18.68 -12.88
N LEU A 488 44.47 -19.27 -13.64
CA LEU A 488 44.20 -20.71 -13.61
C LEU A 488 45.46 -21.51 -13.93
N GLN A 489 46.14 -21.18 -15.02
CA GLN A 489 47.36 -21.87 -15.44
C GLN A 489 48.44 -21.85 -14.36
N ILE A 490 48.69 -20.68 -13.75
CA ILE A 490 49.66 -20.54 -12.65
C ILE A 490 49.28 -21.39 -11.44
N LEU A 491 47.99 -21.44 -11.09
CA LEU A 491 47.50 -22.24 -9.96
C LEU A 491 47.59 -23.75 -10.24
N GLU A 492 47.27 -24.19 -11.46
CA GLU A 492 47.36 -25.59 -11.89
C GLU A 492 48.82 -26.07 -11.96
N GLU A 493 49.74 -25.25 -12.49
CA GLU A 493 51.18 -25.53 -12.51
C GLU A 493 51.77 -25.62 -11.09
N ARG A 494 51.32 -24.75 -10.18
CA ARG A 494 51.76 -24.79 -8.78
C ARG A 494 51.17 -25.98 -8.02
N GLN A 495 49.95 -26.38 -8.36
CA GLN A 495 49.29 -27.54 -7.76
C GLN A 495 49.87 -28.88 -8.24
N SER A 496 50.41 -28.92 -9.46
CA SER A 496 51.15 -30.06 -10.00
C SER A 496 52.60 -30.14 -9.48
N SER A 497 53.11 -29.08 -8.85
CA SER A 497 54.41 -29.07 -8.18
C SER A 497 54.35 -29.73 -6.79
N SER A 498 55.37 -30.53 -6.46
CA SER A 498 55.42 -31.34 -5.22
C SER A 498 55.80 -30.56 -3.95
N CYS A 499 55.99 -29.24 -4.01
CA CYS A 499 56.55 -28.46 -2.90
C CYS A 499 55.53 -27.78 -1.96
N LEU A 500 54.22 -28.01 -2.12
CA LEU A 500 53.20 -27.32 -1.32
C LEU A 500 52.74 -28.13 -0.10
N GLY A 501 52.51 -27.43 1.01
CA GLY A 501 51.83 -27.97 2.19
C GLY A 501 50.38 -28.36 1.86
N GLU A 502 49.87 -29.38 2.56
CA GLU A 502 48.56 -29.99 2.27
C GLU A 502 47.38 -29.00 2.35
N GLU A 503 47.39 -28.13 3.35
CA GLU A 503 46.36 -27.09 3.55
C GLU A 503 46.39 -26.01 2.44
N GLN A 504 47.59 -25.65 1.98
CA GLN A 504 47.76 -24.71 0.87
C GLN A 504 47.21 -25.32 -0.43
N ARG A 505 47.51 -26.61 -0.67
CA ARG A 505 47.02 -27.36 -1.83
C ARG A 505 45.49 -27.45 -1.85
N ARG A 506 44.84 -27.59 -0.69
CA ARG A 506 43.37 -27.59 -0.57
C ARG A 506 42.77 -26.24 -0.97
N LYS A 507 43.29 -25.14 -0.40
CA LYS A 507 42.82 -23.77 -0.73
C LYS A 507 43.00 -23.42 -2.20
N GLU A 508 44.14 -23.77 -2.79
CA GLU A 508 44.39 -23.53 -4.21
C GLU A 508 43.44 -24.35 -5.10
N ARG A 509 43.07 -25.58 -4.70
CA ARG A 509 42.06 -26.38 -5.41
C ARG A 509 40.68 -25.73 -5.38
N GLU A 510 40.28 -25.20 -4.24
CA GLU A 510 39.01 -24.49 -4.07
C GLU A 510 38.98 -23.25 -4.97
N MET A 511 40.07 -22.49 -5.01
CA MET A 511 40.22 -21.32 -5.88
C MET A 511 40.20 -21.70 -7.37
N ILE A 512 40.84 -22.79 -7.78
CA ILE A 512 40.78 -23.29 -9.17
C ILE A 512 39.34 -23.65 -9.54
N ASN A 513 38.65 -24.41 -8.68
CA ASN A 513 37.25 -24.79 -8.92
C ASN A 513 36.33 -23.56 -9.00
N GLU A 514 36.56 -22.54 -8.18
CA GLU A 514 35.82 -21.29 -8.21
C GLU A 514 36.05 -20.54 -9.52
N ILE A 515 37.30 -20.38 -9.96
CA ILE A 515 37.62 -19.69 -11.21
C ILE A 515 37.03 -20.46 -12.41
N ILE A 516 37.13 -21.79 -12.44
CA ILE A 516 36.48 -22.62 -13.47
C ILE A 516 34.96 -22.41 -13.44
N SER A 517 34.33 -22.45 -12.27
CA SER A 517 32.88 -22.26 -12.13
C SER A 517 32.43 -20.90 -12.66
N VAL A 518 33.14 -19.83 -12.27
CA VAL A 518 32.87 -18.47 -12.75
C VAL A 518 33.10 -18.37 -14.27
N SER A 519 34.12 -19.04 -14.81
CA SER A 519 34.42 -19.05 -16.25
C SER A 519 33.29 -19.72 -17.05
N VAL A 520 32.76 -20.84 -16.55
CA VAL A 520 31.60 -21.53 -17.15
C VAL A 520 30.34 -20.66 -17.07
N ILE A 521 30.11 -19.97 -15.94
CA ILE A 521 28.99 -19.02 -15.80
C ILE A 521 29.14 -17.88 -16.81
N LYS A 522 30.33 -17.27 -16.96
CA LYS A 522 30.58 -16.20 -17.92
C LYS A 522 30.43 -16.65 -19.38
N GLN A 523 30.71 -17.92 -19.68
CA GLN A 523 30.47 -18.49 -21.02
C GLN A 523 28.99 -18.75 -21.30
N SER A 524 28.19 -19.09 -20.28
CA SER A 524 26.79 -19.49 -20.44
C SER A 524 25.77 -18.38 -20.14
N ALA A 525 26.17 -17.32 -19.45
CA ALA A 525 25.33 -16.20 -19.05
C ALA A 525 25.80 -14.88 -19.67
N LYS A 526 24.87 -13.95 -19.89
CA LYS A 526 25.15 -12.59 -20.37
C LYS A 526 24.89 -11.56 -19.28
N GLN A 527 25.71 -10.52 -19.22
CA GLN A 527 25.52 -9.44 -18.26
C GLN A 527 24.47 -8.44 -18.74
N CYS A 528 23.57 -8.06 -17.85
CA CYS A 528 22.59 -7.00 -18.10
C CYS A 528 23.33 -5.71 -18.53
N PRO A 529 22.92 -5.05 -19.63
CA PRO A 529 23.59 -3.82 -20.07
C PRO A 529 23.49 -2.68 -19.05
N SER A 530 22.41 -2.66 -18.27
CA SER A 530 22.11 -1.63 -17.26
C SER A 530 22.81 -1.91 -15.92
N CYS A 531 22.50 -3.01 -15.22
CA CYS A 531 23.02 -3.28 -13.86
C CYS A 531 24.14 -4.34 -13.80
N LYS A 532 24.64 -4.82 -14.94
CA LYS A 532 25.72 -5.83 -15.06
C LYS A 532 25.46 -7.20 -14.42
N MET A 533 24.30 -7.41 -13.80
CA MET A 533 23.87 -8.71 -13.28
C MET A 533 23.95 -9.81 -14.35
N ALA A 534 24.54 -10.96 -14.02
CA ALA A 534 24.63 -12.11 -14.92
C ALA A 534 23.25 -12.78 -15.08
N ILE A 535 22.83 -12.97 -16.33
CA ILE A 535 21.53 -13.51 -16.70
C ILE A 535 21.76 -14.68 -17.63
N SER A 536 21.30 -15.86 -17.24
CA SER A 536 21.27 -17.05 -18.08
C SER A 536 19.93 -17.18 -18.80
N ARG A 537 19.94 -17.67 -20.04
CA ARG A 537 18.72 -17.97 -20.79
C ARG A 537 18.21 -19.35 -20.39
N THR A 538 17.01 -19.42 -19.81
CA THR A 538 16.37 -20.69 -19.42
C THR A 538 15.45 -21.26 -20.51
N GLY A 539 15.02 -20.44 -21.47
CA GLY A 539 14.20 -20.81 -22.63
C GLY A 539 13.45 -19.61 -23.22
N GLY A 540 12.88 -19.74 -24.43
CA GLY A 540 12.01 -18.72 -25.03
C GLY A 540 12.71 -17.73 -25.98
N CYS A 541 12.18 -16.51 -26.07
CA CYS A 541 12.63 -15.48 -27.02
C CYS A 541 13.86 -14.69 -26.53
N ASN A 542 14.55 -14.02 -27.44
CA ASN A 542 15.71 -13.18 -27.15
C ASN A 542 15.37 -11.87 -26.44
N LYS A 543 14.08 -11.52 -26.26
CA LYS A 543 13.68 -10.40 -25.39
C LYS A 543 13.72 -10.87 -23.93
N MET A 544 14.76 -10.50 -23.21
CA MET A 544 14.93 -10.83 -21.80
C MET A 544 14.56 -9.64 -20.91
N VAL A 545 14.09 -9.93 -19.71
CA VAL A 545 13.85 -8.95 -18.64
C VAL A 545 14.89 -9.18 -17.56
N CYS A 546 15.60 -8.14 -17.14
CA CYS A 546 16.47 -8.25 -15.98
C CYS A 546 15.61 -8.36 -14.70
N ASN A 547 15.73 -9.45 -13.95
CA ASN A 547 15.02 -9.58 -12.67
C ASN A 547 15.51 -8.62 -11.59
N ASN A 548 16.73 -8.07 -11.74
CA ASN A 548 17.30 -7.12 -10.79
C ASN A 548 16.79 -5.69 -11.03
N CYS A 549 17.04 -5.13 -12.22
CA CYS A 549 16.69 -3.73 -12.54
C CYS A 549 15.42 -3.56 -13.38
N GLY A 550 14.74 -4.65 -13.78
CA GLY A 550 13.51 -4.61 -14.57
C GLY A 550 13.68 -4.23 -16.05
N GLN A 551 14.87 -3.78 -16.47
CA GLN A 551 15.10 -3.34 -17.85
C GLN A 551 15.05 -4.48 -18.85
N PHE A 552 14.46 -4.22 -20.02
CA PHE A 552 14.48 -5.17 -21.14
C PHE A 552 15.78 -5.06 -21.91
N PHE A 553 16.29 -6.20 -22.38
CA PHE A 553 17.45 -6.25 -23.26
C PHE A 553 17.37 -7.44 -24.22
N CYS A 554 18.08 -7.33 -25.34
CA CYS A 554 18.19 -8.42 -26.30
C CYS A 554 19.32 -9.38 -25.88
N TYR A 555 19.00 -10.65 -25.61
CA TYR A 555 20.00 -11.66 -25.27
C TYR A 555 20.99 -11.90 -26.42
N ARG A 556 20.62 -11.68 -27.69
CA ARG A 556 21.53 -11.91 -28.82
C ARG A 556 22.63 -10.84 -28.88
N CYS A 557 22.26 -9.57 -28.97
CA CYS A 557 23.21 -8.46 -29.13
C CYS A 557 23.61 -7.74 -27.84
N ASN A 558 23.02 -8.10 -26.69
CA ASN A 558 23.24 -7.51 -25.37
C ASN A 558 22.92 -6.00 -25.27
N LYS A 559 22.07 -5.46 -26.14
CA LYS A 559 21.62 -4.06 -26.10
C LYS A 559 20.34 -3.92 -25.27
N ALA A 560 20.22 -2.81 -24.53
CA ALA A 560 18.98 -2.42 -23.87
C ALA A 560 17.89 -2.12 -24.91
N ILE A 561 16.66 -2.53 -24.64
CA ILE A 561 15.50 -2.37 -25.52
C ILE A 561 14.29 -1.91 -24.69
N THR A 562 13.28 -1.34 -25.34
CA THR A 562 12.02 -0.90 -24.69
C THR A 562 10.89 -1.88 -24.97
N GLY A 563 10.83 -2.41 -26.18
CA GLY A 563 9.76 -3.31 -26.64
C GLY A 563 10.24 -4.34 -27.66
N TYR A 564 9.39 -4.62 -28.65
CA TYR A 564 9.68 -5.58 -29.72
C TYR A 564 10.22 -4.94 -31.01
N GLU A 565 10.33 -3.62 -31.06
CA GLU A 565 10.81 -2.84 -32.23
C GLU A 565 12.18 -3.31 -32.71
N HIS A 566 13.09 -3.59 -31.78
CA HIS A 566 14.43 -4.13 -32.04
C HIS A 566 14.42 -5.39 -32.95
N PHE A 567 13.36 -6.20 -32.88
CA PHE A 567 13.21 -7.43 -33.64
C PHE A 567 12.41 -7.26 -34.94
N ARG A 568 11.72 -6.13 -35.13
CA ARG A 568 10.93 -5.84 -36.35
C ARG A 568 11.81 -5.36 -37.50
N GLU A 569 12.88 -4.65 -37.18
CA GLU A 569 13.81 -4.09 -38.17
C GLU A 569 14.83 -5.11 -38.71
N GLY A 570 14.76 -6.37 -38.28
CA GLY A 570 15.65 -7.45 -38.74
C GLY A 570 17.07 -7.40 -38.17
N THR A 571 17.38 -6.46 -37.27
CA THR A 571 18.74 -6.35 -36.67
C THR A 571 19.07 -7.49 -35.71
N CYS A 572 18.06 -8.14 -35.13
CA CYS A 572 18.18 -9.34 -34.31
C CYS A 572 16.92 -10.21 -34.45
N GLU A 573 17.11 -11.53 -34.40
CA GLU A 573 15.99 -12.49 -34.40
C GLU A 573 15.36 -12.59 -33.01
N LEU A 574 14.02 -12.59 -32.95
CA LEU A 574 13.29 -12.75 -31.69
C LEU A 574 13.36 -14.19 -31.18
N PHE A 575 13.23 -15.17 -32.06
CA PHE A 575 13.30 -16.59 -31.73
C PHE A 575 14.48 -17.23 -32.45
N PRO A 576 15.45 -17.80 -31.72
CA PRO A 576 16.51 -18.61 -32.29
C PRO A 576 15.94 -19.83 -33.04
N GLN A 577 16.52 -20.20 -34.19
CA GLN A 577 16.06 -21.34 -35.00
C GLN A 577 16.15 -22.68 -34.25
N ASP A 578 17.18 -22.86 -33.42
CA ASP A 578 17.36 -23.95 -32.46
C ASP A 578 16.17 -24.07 -31.50
N ALA A 579 15.73 -22.94 -30.92
CA ALA A 579 14.58 -22.93 -30.02
C ALA A 579 13.26 -23.22 -30.74
N ILE A 580 13.11 -22.79 -32.00
CA ILE A 580 11.94 -23.10 -32.83
C ILE A 580 11.92 -24.60 -33.17
N GLN A 581 13.08 -25.19 -33.49
CA GLN A 581 13.19 -26.61 -33.78
C GLN A 581 12.86 -27.47 -32.56
N GLU A 582 13.42 -27.15 -31.38
CA GLU A 582 13.10 -27.83 -30.12
C GLU A 582 11.60 -27.72 -29.79
N TRP A 583 10.99 -26.54 -30.01
CA TRP A 583 9.56 -26.35 -29.80
C TRP A 583 8.73 -27.17 -30.79
N ASN A 584 9.10 -27.20 -32.07
CA ASN A 584 8.42 -28.00 -33.09
C ASN A 584 8.52 -29.51 -32.81
N GLU A 585 9.68 -30.01 -32.37
CA GLU A 585 9.85 -31.41 -31.98
C GLU A 585 9.00 -31.79 -30.75
N MET A 586 8.85 -30.87 -29.78
CA MET A 586 7.92 -31.05 -28.66
C MET A 586 6.45 -31.03 -29.13
N ASN A 587 6.09 -30.12 -30.02
CA ASN A 587 4.74 -29.97 -30.53
C ASN A 587 4.33 -31.14 -31.43
N GLU A 588 5.20 -31.65 -32.29
CA GLU A 588 4.94 -32.85 -33.10
C GLU A 588 4.62 -34.06 -32.23
N ARG A 589 5.30 -34.23 -31.09
CA ARG A 589 4.97 -35.29 -30.12
C ARG A 589 3.58 -35.08 -29.49
N GLN A 590 3.19 -33.84 -29.20
CA GLN A 590 1.85 -33.50 -28.69
C GLN A 590 0.77 -33.69 -29.76
N VAL A 591 1.00 -33.23 -31.00
CA VAL A 591 0.09 -33.35 -32.13
C VAL A 591 -0.10 -34.81 -32.53
N PHE A 592 0.95 -35.63 -32.54
CA PHE A 592 0.86 -37.07 -32.79
C PHE A 592 -0.02 -37.78 -31.74
N GLN A 593 0.07 -37.33 -30.48
CA GLN A 593 -0.80 -37.84 -29.40
C GLN A 593 -2.25 -37.36 -29.53
N ILE A 594 -2.49 -36.14 -29.98
CA ILE A 594 -3.83 -35.55 -30.20
C ILE A 594 -4.50 -36.14 -31.46
N GLN A 595 -3.77 -36.32 -32.57
CA GLN A 595 -4.27 -36.99 -33.77
C GLN A 595 -4.66 -38.45 -33.48
N ALA A 596 -3.89 -39.15 -32.65
CA ALA A 596 -4.24 -40.49 -32.17
C ALA A 596 -5.48 -40.51 -31.23
N GLN A 597 -5.87 -39.38 -30.65
CA GLN A 597 -7.15 -39.24 -29.91
C GLN A 597 -8.34 -38.98 -30.84
N LEU A 598 -8.13 -38.36 -32.01
CA LEU A 598 -9.21 -37.85 -32.87
C LEU A 598 -9.52 -38.73 -34.09
N PHE A 599 -8.54 -39.44 -34.67
CA PHE A 599 -8.72 -40.18 -35.92
C PHE A 599 -8.26 -41.64 -35.82
N ALA A 600 -9.11 -42.51 -35.29
CA ALA A 600 -9.08 -43.92 -35.66
C ALA A 600 -9.94 -44.08 -36.93
N PRO A 601 -9.47 -44.70 -38.03
CA PRO A 601 -10.18 -44.68 -39.30
C PRO A 601 -11.59 -45.28 -39.27
N HIS A 602 -11.99 -46.08 -38.28
CA HIS A 602 -13.24 -46.86 -38.28
C HIS A 602 -13.98 -46.88 -36.92
N GLY A 603 -13.84 -45.85 -36.08
CA GLY A 603 -14.64 -45.73 -34.84
C GLY A 603 -14.36 -46.77 -33.74
N GLN A 604 -13.29 -47.55 -33.85
CA GLN A 604 -12.77 -48.36 -32.75
C GLN A 604 -11.62 -47.61 -32.07
N PHE A 605 -11.74 -47.38 -30.75
CA PHE A 605 -10.64 -46.90 -29.92
C PHE A 605 -9.39 -47.78 -30.18
N PRO A 606 -8.19 -47.20 -30.41
CA PRO A 606 -6.99 -48.01 -30.41
C PRO A 606 -6.86 -48.63 -29.01
N GLN A 607 -7.01 -49.95 -28.91
CA GLN A 607 -7.05 -50.69 -27.64
C GLN A 607 -5.72 -50.65 -26.84
N ARG A 608 -4.76 -49.81 -27.23
CA ARG A 608 -3.43 -49.68 -26.62
C ARG A 608 -3.24 -48.30 -25.95
N GLY A 609 -4.07 -47.96 -24.96
CA GLY A 609 -3.89 -46.77 -24.12
C GLY A 609 -4.55 -46.93 -22.74
N GLN A 610 -4.16 -46.10 -21.76
CA GLN A 610 -4.73 -46.11 -20.41
C GLN A 610 -4.90 -44.70 -19.84
N ILE A 611 -5.88 -44.59 -18.94
CA ILE A 611 -6.19 -43.37 -18.20
C ILE A 611 -5.20 -43.23 -17.03
N CYS A 612 -4.65 -42.03 -16.87
CA CYS A 612 -3.77 -41.71 -15.75
C CYS A 612 -4.55 -41.83 -14.43
N PRO A 613 -4.09 -42.63 -13.45
CA PRO A 613 -4.77 -42.75 -12.16
C PRO A 613 -4.74 -41.48 -11.30
N ASN A 614 -3.86 -40.52 -11.62
CA ASN A 614 -3.72 -39.27 -10.87
C ASN A 614 -4.65 -38.17 -11.39
N CYS A 615 -4.59 -37.87 -12.70
CA CYS A 615 -5.33 -36.74 -13.30
C CYS A 615 -6.40 -37.16 -14.32
N ARG A 616 -6.57 -38.47 -14.54
CA ARG A 616 -7.51 -39.05 -15.51
C ARG A 616 -7.26 -38.70 -16.99
N GLN A 617 -6.11 -38.12 -17.33
CA GLN A 617 -5.73 -37.92 -18.74
C GLN A 617 -5.46 -39.25 -19.45
N PHE A 618 -5.98 -39.43 -20.67
CA PHE A 618 -5.68 -40.60 -21.50
C PHE A 618 -4.26 -40.54 -22.06
N ASN A 619 -3.50 -41.62 -21.92
CA ASN A 619 -2.14 -41.74 -22.45
C ASN A 619 -2.02 -43.02 -23.29
N LEU A 620 -1.49 -42.86 -24.50
CA LEU A 620 -1.25 -43.96 -25.44
C LEU A 620 -0.05 -44.80 -24.99
N LYS A 621 -0.15 -46.11 -25.18
CA LYS A 621 0.95 -47.04 -24.98
C LYS A 621 1.80 -47.09 -26.25
N ALA A 622 2.97 -46.45 -26.19
CA ALA A 622 3.96 -46.51 -27.26
C ALA A 622 4.76 -47.82 -27.18
N GLY A 623 4.61 -48.68 -28.19
CA GLY A 623 5.31 -49.96 -28.28
C GLY A 623 4.94 -50.95 -27.17
N ASN A 624 5.93 -51.76 -26.75
CA ASN A 624 5.72 -52.87 -25.82
C ASN A 624 5.90 -52.48 -24.34
N ASN A 625 6.26 -51.22 -24.06
CA ASN A 625 6.52 -50.75 -22.71
C ASN A 625 5.21 -50.49 -21.95
N ASN A 626 5.04 -51.15 -20.81
CA ASN A 626 3.92 -50.96 -19.89
C ASN A 626 4.17 -49.82 -18.89
N HIS A 627 5.29 -49.11 -18.99
CA HIS A 627 5.56 -47.90 -18.22
C HIS A 627 5.11 -46.67 -19.01
N LEU A 628 4.05 -46.03 -18.52
CA LEU A 628 3.46 -44.84 -19.10
C LEU A 628 3.86 -43.61 -18.29
N PHE A 629 4.09 -42.51 -18.99
CA PHE A 629 4.27 -41.19 -18.40
C PHE A 629 3.06 -40.32 -18.77
N CYS A 630 2.44 -39.72 -17.76
CA CYS A 630 1.35 -38.79 -17.99
C CYS A 630 1.89 -37.40 -18.29
N TRP A 631 1.67 -36.89 -19.51
CA TRP A 631 2.13 -35.56 -19.88
C TRP A 631 1.43 -34.43 -19.11
N ALA A 632 0.16 -34.61 -18.71
CA ALA A 632 -0.62 -33.57 -18.04
C ALA A 632 -0.22 -33.34 -16.57
N CYS A 633 0.09 -34.41 -15.84
CA CYS A 633 0.43 -34.32 -14.40
C CYS A 633 1.83 -34.83 -14.06
N GLN A 634 2.62 -35.18 -15.09
CA GLN A 634 3.98 -35.70 -14.99
C GLN A 634 4.12 -36.98 -14.13
N ALA A 635 3.01 -37.66 -13.84
CA ALA A 635 3.03 -38.90 -13.07
C ALA A 635 3.38 -40.10 -13.95
N HIS A 636 4.27 -40.95 -13.45
CA HIS A 636 4.57 -42.26 -14.02
C HIS A 636 3.56 -43.29 -13.54
N PHE A 637 3.06 -44.18 -14.40
CA PHE A 637 2.09 -45.21 -14.03
C PHE A 637 2.17 -46.44 -14.94
N CYS A 638 1.63 -47.56 -14.46
CA CYS A 638 1.71 -48.83 -15.16
C CYS A 638 0.46 -49.09 -16.00
N TYR A 639 0.66 -49.44 -17.27
CA TYR A 639 -0.39 -49.83 -18.20
C TYR A 639 -1.20 -51.04 -17.72
N LEU A 640 -0.55 -52.04 -17.11
CA LEU A 640 -1.20 -53.30 -16.72
C LEU A 640 -2.09 -53.15 -15.48
N CYS A 641 -1.56 -52.55 -14.42
CA CYS A 641 -2.26 -52.47 -13.13
C CYS A 641 -2.85 -51.10 -12.82
N LYS A 642 -2.64 -50.11 -13.69
CA LYS A 642 -3.16 -48.74 -13.58
C LYS A 642 -2.73 -48.00 -12.31
N LYS A 643 -1.64 -48.43 -11.66
CA LYS A 643 -1.09 -47.78 -10.46
C LYS A 643 0.05 -46.83 -10.80
N VAL A 644 0.15 -45.74 -10.03
CA VAL A 644 1.29 -44.81 -10.09
C VAL A 644 2.58 -45.54 -9.73
N VAL A 645 3.59 -45.41 -10.57
CA VAL A 645 4.93 -46.00 -10.41
C VAL A 645 5.85 -44.92 -9.88
N LYS A 646 6.15 -44.96 -8.58
CA LYS A 646 7.13 -44.03 -7.97
C LYS A 646 8.58 -44.41 -8.27
N ARG A 647 8.87 -45.71 -8.39
CA ARG A 647 10.19 -46.26 -8.74
C ARG A 647 10.02 -47.50 -9.63
N CYS A 648 10.61 -47.46 -10.83
CA CYS A 648 10.47 -48.54 -11.81
C CYS A 648 10.92 -49.90 -11.26
N ALA A 649 12.08 -49.96 -10.58
CA ALA A 649 12.64 -51.20 -10.05
C ALA A 649 11.81 -51.86 -8.92
N GLN A 650 10.91 -51.11 -8.28
CA GLN A 650 10.02 -51.65 -7.24
C GLN A 650 8.71 -52.17 -7.81
N HIS A 651 8.33 -51.68 -9.00
CA HIS A 651 7.05 -52.02 -9.63
C HIS A 651 7.20 -53.09 -10.70
N TYR A 652 8.28 -53.04 -11.48
CA TYR A 652 8.56 -53.97 -12.56
C TYR A 652 9.62 -54.99 -12.15
N GLY A 653 9.36 -56.28 -12.37
CA GLY A 653 10.27 -57.35 -11.99
C GLY A 653 9.56 -58.71 -11.86
N PRO A 654 10.27 -59.78 -11.45
CA PRO A 654 9.72 -61.14 -11.40
C PRO A 654 8.54 -61.31 -10.42
N LYS A 655 8.45 -60.45 -9.39
CA LYS A 655 7.32 -60.40 -8.44
C LYS A 655 6.31 -59.27 -8.73
N GLY A 656 6.58 -58.43 -9.74
CA GLY A 656 5.82 -57.23 -10.07
C GLY A 656 5.18 -57.30 -11.46
N CYS A 657 4.72 -56.16 -11.97
CA CYS A 657 4.22 -56.08 -13.35
C CYS A 657 5.36 -56.32 -14.35
N LYS A 658 5.06 -56.86 -15.53
CA LYS A 658 6.05 -56.95 -16.61
C LYS A 658 6.24 -55.56 -17.23
N GLN A 659 7.48 -55.09 -17.32
CA GLN A 659 7.80 -53.80 -17.95
C GLN A 659 7.54 -53.84 -19.45
N HIS A 660 7.78 -54.98 -20.09
CA HIS A 660 7.51 -55.18 -21.51
C HIS A 660 6.53 -56.35 -21.68
N THR A 661 5.52 -56.17 -22.53
CA THR A 661 4.64 -57.25 -23.02
C THR A 661 5.06 -57.61 -24.44
N ASP A 662 5.06 -58.89 -24.78
CA ASP A 662 5.26 -59.32 -26.17
C ASP A 662 4.16 -58.75 -27.07
N GLY A 663 4.56 -58.31 -28.26
CA GLY A 663 3.85 -57.34 -29.10
C GLY A 663 2.56 -57.83 -29.72
#